data_AF-A0A1F8SRW6-F1
#
_entry.id   AF-A0A1F8SRW6-F1
#
_cell.length_a   1.000
_cell.length_b   1.000
_cell.length_c   1.000
_cell.angle_alpha   90.00
_cell.angle_beta   90.00
_cell.angle_gamma   90.00
#
_symmetry.space_group_name_H-M   'P 1'
#
loop_
_entity.id
_entity.type
_entity.pdbx_description
1 polymer ?
#
loop_
_entity_poly.entity_id
_entity_poly.type
_entity_poly.pdbx_seq_one_letter_code
_entity_poly.pdbx_strand_id
1 'polypeptide(L)'
;MAEADHALFNGDYPAAITEYTTALAASSDSDIRAAALLGQGRLHYLTGVYPNALNEFRAVIDSYSESTQVADAYYFLGETLMLLNRYAEASEAFANYLTIRPGVLDAFINERRADALAATGDYGAALTAYIAAVQSPRLPTNFSVELKLAQTYVVLGDYVTAQVVYDDIFARTGSEDIKAQVDYARGQMFTALGQVEQATTAYVDAVFNFPHAYFSYLGLIELVNAGYPVDELQRGLVDYYAGQYSIAQIALDRYLSGSPSDPSTALYYKGLIMRDQDEYAEALTLWDAVIQGGETSSFWDSAWEQKAYTQWAYLEDYAAGEKTLLDFVAVAPTHPRAAEFLFDAGRVAERDKRLEDAARIWQRIPVEYPNSEYVYRALFHSAICHYRLADYSSAQTVFWQAQNLATTPAERAGAYFWTGKSQAAQGDAASAQATWQQAAPLDPTGYYSERSRDMLNNHTPFTLPELIDLGIDRQSELRQAELWMRTTFNYPSETDFSVPGPLAGDPRYIRGIEFWHLGMVDLAEAEFNDLRDGSTNDPLTSYRLAVFLSDLGLYRQAILSARQVLDLAGLDDAGTLTAPVLFSHIRFGAYFPDLVVPAAQDNGFHPLFVWSVIRQESLFDPSIQSSAGAFGLMQILPATGEEIVSRIGWPPDYTQADLLRPDVNITLGIDYLATQRDNLGGDLYAALAAYNGGPGNAAAWQSLANGDPDLLVEIVRFDETRQYLKGIYEVFTIYSHLYGRAP
;
A
#
# COMPACT_ATOMS: atom_id res chain seq x y z
N MET A 1 12.57 -28.68 13.86
CA MET A 1 12.28 -27.36 14.47
C MET A 1 12.53 -26.25 13.49
N ALA A 2 13.78 -25.91 13.13
CA ALA A 2 14.04 -24.84 12.15
C ALA A 2 13.28 -25.03 10.82
N GLU A 3 13.22 -26.26 10.30
CA GLU A 3 12.41 -26.59 9.10
C GLU A 3 10.91 -26.38 9.33
N ALA A 4 10.40 -26.64 10.54
CA ALA A 4 9.00 -26.43 10.89
C ALA A 4 8.64 -24.94 11.00
N ASP A 5 9.50 -24.16 11.68
CA ASP A 5 9.33 -22.71 11.82
C ASP A 5 9.45 -22.02 10.46
N HIS A 6 10.35 -22.50 9.59
CA HIS A 6 10.49 -22.01 8.22
C HIS A 6 9.25 -22.32 7.37
N ALA A 7 8.71 -23.53 7.43
CA ALA A 7 7.46 -23.88 6.76
C ALA A 7 6.27 -23.04 7.25
N LEU A 8 6.18 -22.80 8.57
CA LEU A 8 5.16 -21.92 9.14
C LEU A 8 5.31 -20.47 8.65
N PHE A 9 6.54 -19.94 8.62
CA PHE A 9 6.86 -18.62 8.09
C PHE A 9 6.47 -18.48 6.61
N ASN A 10 6.70 -19.53 5.81
CA ASN A 10 6.30 -19.59 4.40
C ASN A 10 4.79 -19.79 4.20
N GLY A 11 4.02 -20.04 5.26
CA GLY A 11 2.59 -20.35 5.16
C GLY A 11 2.27 -21.77 4.70
N ASP A 12 3.28 -22.64 4.53
CA ASP A 12 3.11 -24.06 4.19
C ASP A 12 2.70 -24.85 5.43
N TYR A 13 1.42 -24.74 5.76
CA TYR A 13 0.83 -25.37 6.93
C TYR A 13 0.94 -26.90 6.96
N PRO A 14 0.73 -27.64 5.85
CA PRO A 14 0.97 -29.08 5.80
C PRO A 14 2.41 -29.51 6.06
N ALA A 15 3.41 -28.79 5.54
CA ALA A 15 4.81 -29.09 5.86
C ALA A 15 5.11 -28.76 7.33
N ALA A 16 4.65 -27.60 7.82
CA ALA A 16 4.87 -27.18 9.20
C ALA A 16 4.35 -28.20 10.23
N ILE A 17 3.11 -28.71 10.07
CA ILE A 17 2.57 -29.70 11.02
C ILE A 17 3.38 -31.00 11.02
N THR A 18 3.85 -31.42 9.85
CA THR A 18 4.65 -32.64 9.69
C THR A 18 5.99 -32.50 10.41
N GLU A 19 6.65 -31.36 10.24
CA GLU A 19 7.95 -31.10 10.85
C GLU A 19 7.87 -30.87 12.37
N TYR A 20 6.83 -30.18 12.86
CA TYR A 20 6.62 -30.08 14.32
C TYR A 20 6.32 -31.45 14.94
N THR A 21 5.50 -32.27 14.30
CA THR A 21 5.19 -33.63 14.77
C THR A 21 6.46 -34.48 14.84
N THR A 22 7.31 -34.39 13.82
CA THR A 22 8.59 -35.09 13.76
C THR A 22 9.53 -34.61 14.86
N ALA A 23 9.66 -33.29 15.07
CA ALA A 23 10.49 -32.73 16.12
C ALA A 23 10.03 -33.15 17.53
N LEU A 24 8.72 -33.15 17.77
CA LEU A 24 8.12 -33.61 19.03
C LEU A 24 8.39 -35.10 19.30
N ALA A 25 8.36 -35.94 18.26
CA ALA A 25 8.60 -37.37 18.40
C ALA A 25 10.09 -37.72 18.56
N ALA A 26 10.97 -37.02 17.83
CA ALA A 26 12.39 -37.32 17.75
C ALA A 26 13.23 -36.73 18.90
N SER A 27 12.80 -35.61 19.48
CA SER A 27 13.57 -34.92 20.53
C SER A 27 13.24 -35.42 21.94
N SER A 28 14.27 -35.59 22.76
CA SER A 28 14.17 -35.76 24.22
C SER A 28 14.33 -34.45 24.99
N ASP A 29 14.71 -33.36 24.32
CA ASP A 29 14.88 -32.04 24.92
C ASP A 29 13.52 -31.41 25.22
N SER A 30 13.32 -30.99 26.47
CA SER A 30 12.03 -30.45 26.94
C SER A 30 11.63 -29.16 26.23
N ASP A 31 12.58 -28.27 25.94
CA ASP A 31 12.29 -26.99 25.29
C ASP A 31 11.96 -27.18 23.81
N ILE A 32 12.66 -28.08 23.12
CA ILE A 32 12.33 -28.45 21.74
C ILE A 32 10.92 -29.05 21.66
N ARG A 33 10.56 -29.93 22.61
CA ARG A 33 9.23 -30.54 22.65
C ARG A 33 8.14 -29.51 22.97
N ALA A 34 8.39 -28.59 23.90
CA ALA A 34 7.49 -27.50 24.22
C ALA A 34 7.29 -26.57 23.01
N ALA A 35 8.37 -26.19 22.32
CA ALA A 35 8.30 -25.37 21.11
C ALA A 35 7.56 -26.07 19.97
N ALA A 36 7.76 -27.39 19.80
CA ALA A 36 7.02 -28.16 18.81
C ALA A 36 5.51 -28.20 19.11
N LEU A 37 5.11 -28.39 20.37
CA LEU A 37 3.71 -28.33 20.79
C LEU A 37 3.11 -26.92 20.61
N LEU A 38 3.86 -25.87 20.97
CA LEU A 38 3.43 -24.50 20.72
C LEU A 38 3.19 -24.26 19.23
N GLY A 39 4.10 -24.72 18.36
CA GLY A 39 3.97 -24.64 16.90
C GLY A 39 2.74 -25.38 16.36
N GLN A 40 2.49 -26.60 16.82
CA GLN A 40 1.27 -27.35 16.49
C GLN A 40 0.00 -26.59 16.94
N GLY A 41 0.01 -26.08 18.17
CA GLY A 41 -1.11 -25.31 18.71
C GLY A 41 -1.38 -24.03 17.91
N ARG A 42 -0.33 -23.31 17.52
CA ARG A 42 -0.43 -22.11 16.65
C ARG A 42 -1.03 -22.46 15.30
N LEU A 43 -0.63 -23.56 14.69
CA LEU A 43 -1.19 -23.99 13.42
C LEU A 43 -2.68 -24.33 13.54
N HIS A 44 -3.07 -25.09 14.56
CA HIS A 44 -4.47 -25.40 14.82
C HIS A 44 -5.29 -24.14 15.16
N TYR A 45 -4.69 -23.15 15.83
CA TYR A 45 -5.30 -21.84 16.05
C TYR A 45 -5.54 -21.10 14.73
N LEU A 46 -4.52 -21.00 13.86
CA LEU A 46 -4.61 -20.33 12.55
C LEU A 46 -5.61 -21.01 11.60
N THR A 47 -5.72 -22.33 11.68
CA THR A 47 -6.63 -23.13 10.83
C THR A 47 -8.02 -23.35 11.46
N GLY A 48 -8.33 -22.70 12.58
CA GLY A 48 -9.64 -22.76 13.23
C GLY A 48 -9.95 -24.07 13.97
N VAL A 49 -8.98 -24.96 14.14
CA VAL A 49 -9.09 -26.23 14.90
C VAL A 49 -8.86 -25.96 16.40
N TYR A 50 -9.64 -25.04 16.97
CA TYR A 50 -9.47 -24.53 18.34
C TYR A 50 -9.44 -25.59 19.46
N PRO A 51 -10.19 -26.71 19.40
CA PRO A 51 -10.10 -27.76 20.42
C PRO A 51 -8.71 -28.42 20.50
N ASN A 52 -8.04 -28.59 19.35
CA ASN A 52 -6.68 -29.13 19.32
C ASN A 52 -5.71 -28.10 19.89
N ALA A 53 -5.77 -26.86 19.37
CA ALA A 53 -4.94 -25.75 19.82
C ALA A 53 -4.95 -25.61 21.35
N LEU A 54 -6.14 -25.63 21.94
CA LEU A 54 -6.33 -25.57 23.39
C LEU A 54 -5.63 -26.72 24.15
N ASN A 55 -5.67 -27.94 23.62
CA ASN A 55 -5.00 -29.09 24.22
C ASN A 55 -3.47 -28.95 24.13
N GLU A 56 -2.95 -28.49 23.00
CA GLU A 56 -1.50 -28.31 22.81
C GLU A 56 -0.95 -27.20 23.72
N PHE A 57 -1.61 -26.04 23.80
CA PHE A 57 -1.18 -24.96 24.69
C PHE A 57 -1.22 -25.36 26.16
N ARG A 58 -2.26 -26.09 26.59
CA ARG A 58 -2.31 -26.68 27.94
C ARG A 58 -1.20 -27.70 28.17
N ALA A 59 -0.88 -28.52 27.18
CA ALA A 59 0.22 -29.48 27.29
C ALA A 59 1.58 -28.78 27.49
N VAL A 60 1.83 -27.64 26.81
CA VAL A 60 3.01 -26.80 27.06
C VAL A 60 3.04 -26.33 28.51
N ILE A 61 1.94 -25.73 29.00
CA ILE A 61 1.84 -25.17 30.34
C ILE A 61 1.98 -26.24 31.44
N ASP A 62 1.29 -27.36 31.30
CA ASP A 62 1.18 -28.39 32.34
C ASP A 62 2.40 -29.32 32.38
N SER A 63 2.98 -29.66 31.22
CA SER A 63 4.05 -30.66 31.11
C SER A 63 5.45 -30.06 30.97
N TYR A 64 5.55 -28.77 30.64
CA TYR A 64 6.81 -28.08 30.38
C TYR A 64 6.85 -26.70 31.07
N SER A 65 6.42 -26.63 32.34
CA SER A 65 6.26 -25.38 33.11
C SER A 65 7.53 -24.53 33.26
N GLU A 66 8.71 -25.12 33.09
CA GLU A 66 10.01 -24.43 33.14
C GLU A 66 10.48 -23.92 31.76
N SER A 67 9.73 -24.21 30.69
CA SER A 67 10.12 -23.84 29.32
C SER A 67 9.92 -22.34 29.06
N THR A 68 10.76 -21.77 28.19
CA THR A 68 10.60 -20.39 27.71
C THR A 68 9.31 -20.16 26.92
N GLN A 69 8.65 -21.23 26.47
CA GLN A 69 7.45 -21.21 25.64
C GLN A 69 6.15 -21.02 26.45
N VAL A 70 6.21 -21.07 27.78
CA VAL A 70 5.01 -21.07 28.64
C VAL A 70 4.24 -19.76 28.55
N ALA A 71 4.93 -18.61 28.47
CA ALA A 71 4.27 -17.32 28.32
C ALA A 71 3.44 -17.29 27.02
N ASP A 72 4.07 -17.60 25.89
CA ASP A 72 3.46 -17.62 24.57
C ASP A 72 2.27 -18.59 24.53
N ALA A 73 2.38 -19.76 25.19
CA ALA A 73 1.27 -20.70 25.34
C ALA A 73 0.08 -20.10 26.12
N TYR A 74 0.32 -19.33 27.18
CA TYR A 74 -0.76 -18.62 27.89
C TYR A 74 -1.44 -17.56 27.03
N TYR A 75 -0.67 -16.82 26.22
CA TYR A 75 -1.24 -15.87 25.27
C TYR A 75 -2.18 -16.57 24.29
N PHE A 76 -1.69 -17.57 23.55
CA PHE A 76 -2.51 -18.26 22.55
C PHE A 76 -3.66 -19.06 23.19
N LEU A 77 -3.50 -19.56 24.41
CA LEU A 77 -4.60 -20.15 25.18
C LEU A 77 -5.69 -19.11 25.43
N GLY A 78 -5.33 -17.89 25.86
CA GLY A 78 -6.26 -16.78 26.04
C GLY A 78 -7.02 -16.43 24.76
N GLU A 79 -6.30 -16.29 23.63
CA GLU A 79 -6.89 -16.06 22.31
C GLU A 79 -7.89 -17.13 21.91
N THR A 80 -7.48 -18.40 22.05
CA THR A 80 -8.31 -19.55 21.70
C THR A 80 -9.56 -19.61 22.58
N LEU A 81 -9.45 -19.28 23.86
CA LEU A 81 -10.58 -19.23 24.79
C LEU A 81 -11.54 -18.07 24.48
N MET A 82 -11.04 -16.93 23.99
CA MET A 82 -11.90 -15.82 23.50
C MET A 82 -12.78 -16.30 22.34
N LEU A 83 -12.20 -17.00 21.36
CA LEU A 83 -12.93 -17.54 20.20
C LEU A 83 -13.95 -18.63 20.59
N LEU A 84 -13.67 -19.37 21.66
CA LEU A 84 -14.59 -20.35 22.26
C LEU A 84 -15.61 -19.73 23.23
N ASN A 85 -15.66 -18.40 23.37
CA ASN A 85 -16.51 -17.65 24.30
C ASN A 85 -16.33 -18.06 25.78
N ARG A 86 -15.13 -18.52 26.16
CA ARG A 86 -14.75 -18.91 27.53
C ARG A 86 -14.00 -17.78 28.23
N TYR A 87 -14.66 -16.63 28.33
CA TYR A 87 -14.02 -15.36 28.68
C TYR A 87 -13.39 -15.32 30.07
N ALA A 88 -13.97 -16.00 31.07
CA ALA A 88 -13.39 -16.07 32.41
C ALA A 88 -12.00 -16.74 32.39
N GLU A 89 -11.89 -17.91 31.75
CA GLU A 89 -10.61 -18.61 31.59
C GLU A 89 -9.64 -17.84 30.70
N ALA A 90 -10.14 -17.15 29.66
CA ALA A 90 -9.30 -16.29 28.83
C ALA A 90 -8.65 -15.16 29.65
N SER A 91 -9.43 -14.50 30.53
CA SER A 91 -8.92 -13.44 31.40
C SER A 91 -7.84 -13.93 32.37
N GLU A 92 -7.96 -15.18 32.86
CA GLU A 92 -6.95 -15.82 33.70
C GLU A 92 -5.69 -16.17 32.90
N ALA A 93 -5.83 -16.68 31.68
CA ALA A 93 -4.69 -16.97 30.80
C ALA A 93 -3.86 -15.70 30.51
N PHE A 94 -4.52 -14.58 30.17
CA PHE A 94 -3.83 -13.29 29.99
C PHE A 94 -3.18 -12.76 31.28
N ALA A 95 -3.80 -12.98 32.45
CA ALA A 95 -3.19 -12.62 33.73
C ALA A 95 -1.92 -13.45 34.02
N ASN A 96 -1.90 -14.73 33.65
CA ASN A 96 -0.72 -15.58 33.77
C ASN A 96 0.40 -15.15 32.80
N TYR A 97 0.05 -14.75 31.57
CA TYR A 97 1.02 -14.14 30.65
C TYR A 97 1.72 -12.94 31.30
N LEU A 98 0.94 -11.98 31.84
CA LEU A 98 1.47 -10.77 32.50
C LEU A 98 2.34 -11.09 33.72
N THR A 99 2.06 -12.19 34.40
CA THR A 99 2.86 -12.65 35.55
C THR A 99 4.24 -13.15 35.12
N ILE A 100 4.32 -13.80 33.96
CA ILE A 100 5.57 -14.39 33.44
C ILE A 100 6.39 -13.34 32.67
N ARG A 101 5.73 -12.47 31.89
CA ARG A 101 6.36 -11.39 31.11
C ARG A 101 5.81 -10.00 31.45
N PRO A 102 6.09 -9.47 32.66
CA PRO A 102 5.68 -8.13 33.04
C PRO A 102 6.52 -7.05 32.34
N GLY A 103 5.90 -5.92 32.01
CA GLY A 103 6.52 -4.73 31.43
C GLY A 103 6.83 -4.81 29.93
N VAL A 104 6.43 -5.88 29.24
CA VAL A 104 6.72 -6.07 27.81
C VAL A 104 5.53 -5.63 26.96
N LEU A 105 4.45 -6.41 26.95
CA LEU A 105 3.23 -6.15 26.16
C LEU A 105 2.03 -5.76 27.04
N ASP A 106 2.27 -5.16 28.20
CA ASP A 106 1.23 -4.91 29.21
C ASP A 106 0.04 -4.13 28.67
N ALA A 107 0.27 -3.15 27.78
CA ALA A 107 -0.82 -2.39 27.17
C ALA A 107 -1.77 -3.30 26.39
N PHE A 108 -1.21 -4.14 25.52
CA PHE A 108 -1.97 -5.04 24.65
C PHE A 108 -2.63 -6.16 25.45
N ILE A 109 -1.89 -6.82 26.34
CA ILE A 109 -2.41 -7.98 27.07
C ILE A 109 -3.45 -7.56 28.11
N ASN A 110 -3.30 -6.39 28.76
CA ASN A 110 -4.36 -5.85 29.62
C ASN A 110 -5.60 -5.44 28.83
N GLU A 111 -5.47 -4.93 27.59
CA GLU A 111 -6.61 -4.69 26.71
C GLU A 111 -7.37 -6.00 26.45
N ARG A 112 -6.68 -7.07 26.04
CA ARG A 112 -7.29 -8.38 25.79
C ARG A 112 -7.95 -8.98 27.04
N ARG A 113 -7.29 -8.84 28.19
CA ARG A 113 -7.85 -9.24 29.48
C ARG A 113 -9.08 -8.42 29.85
N ALA A 114 -9.08 -7.12 29.61
CA ALA A 114 -10.21 -6.23 29.89
C ALA A 114 -11.40 -6.58 29.01
N ASP A 115 -11.19 -6.82 27.71
CA ASP A 115 -12.24 -7.28 26.78
C ASP A 115 -12.87 -8.59 27.26
N ALA A 116 -12.06 -9.55 27.72
CA ALA A 116 -12.54 -10.81 28.30
C ALA A 116 -13.40 -10.58 29.56
N LEU A 117 -12.95 -9.71 30.47
CA LEU A 117 -13.69 -9.38 31.70
C LEU A 117 -14.99 -8.61 31.43
N ALA A 118 -14.98 -7.69 30.46
CA ALA A 118 -16.19 -6.98 30.05
C ALA A 118 -17.23 -7.95 29.48
N ALA A 119 -16.79 -8.96 28.71
CA ALA A 119 -17.66 -9.99 28.14
C ALA A 119 -18.27 -10.94 29.19
N THR A 120 -17.68 -11.07 30.39
CA THR A 120 -18.32 -11.77 31.52
C THR A 120 -19.32 -10.89 32.29
N GLY A 121 -19.37 -9.59 31.99
CA GLY A 121 -20.13 -8.59 32.75
C GLY A 121 -19.40 -8.07 34.00
N ASP A 122 -18.14 -8.47 34.24
CA ASP A 122 -17.33 -7.93 35.32
C ASP A 122 -16.67 -6.60 34.91
N TYR A 123 -17.51 -5.57 34.78
CA TYR A 123 -17.07 -4.24 34.37
C TYR A 123 -16.12 -3.57 35.38
N GLY A 124 -16.14 -3.97 36.65
CA GLY A 124 -15.21 -3.45 37.66
C GLY A 124 -13.79 -3.97 37.45
N ALA A 125 -13.64 -5.27 37.21
CA ALA A 125 -12.35 -5.85 36.86
C ALA A 125 -11.89 -5.39 35.47
N ALA A 126 -12.81 -5.29 34.50
CA ALA A 126 -12.52 -4.77 33.16
C ALA A 126 -12.01 -3.34 33.21
N LEU A 127 -12.65 -2.46 34.00
CA LEU A 127 -12.20 -1.07 34.21
C LEU A 127 -10.75 -1.02 34.70
N THR A 128 -10.41 -1.85 35.69
CA THR A 128 -9.05 -1.91 36.25
C THR A 128 -8.04 -2.33 35.17
N ALA A 129 -8.39 -3.31 34.34
CA ALA A 129 -7.53 -3.78 33.27
C ALA A 129 -7.40 -2.75 32.12
N TYR A 130 -8.48 -2.07 31.72
CA TYR A 130 -8.40 -0.98 30.73
C TYR A 130 -7.55 0.19 31.23
N ILE A 131 -7.62 0.56 32.51
CA ILE A 131 -6.75 1.58 33.10
C ILE A 131 -5.28 1.14 33.00
N ALA A 132 -4.97 -0.10 33.37
CA ALA A 132 -3.62 -0.64 33.24
C ALA A 132 -3.14 -0.65 31.77
N ALA A 133 -4.04 -0.96 30.82
CA ALA A 133 -3.75 -0.93 29.40
C ALA A 133 -3.40 0.47 28.90
N VAL A 134 -4.20 1.49 29.25
CA VAL A 134 -4.00 2.89 28.86
C VAL A 134 -2.75 3.51 29.51
N GLN A 135 -2.40 3.09 30.73
CA GLN A 135 -1.20 3.58 31.42
C GLN A 135 0.11 2.93 30.96
N SER A 136 0.03 1.84 30.20
CA SER A 136 1.20 1.11 29.72
C SER A 136 1.70 1.66 28.37
N PRO A 137 3.02 1.66 28.10
CA PRO A 137 3.54 2.06 26.80
C PRO A 137 2.97 1.20 25.67
N ARG A 138 2.52 1.84 24.59
CA ARG A 138 2.05 1.17 23.37
C ARG A 138 2.39 1.99 22.14
N LEU A 139 2.51 1.28 21.02
CA LEU A 139 2.55 1.85 19.69
C LEU A 139 1.67 1.01 18.75
N PRO A 140 0.92 1.62 17.82
CA PRO A 140 0.58 3.04 17.79
C PRO A 140 -0.32 3.45 18.98
N THR A 141 -0.48 4.76 19.19
CA THR A 141 -1.55 5.28 20.08
C THR A 141 -2.88 4.69 19.63
N ASN A 142 -3.65 4.15 20.56
CA ASN A 142 -4.90 3.49 20.25
C ASN A 142 -6.06 4.11 21.04
N PHE A 143 -6.73 5.06 20.39
CA PHE A 143 -7.94 5.68 20.93
C PHE A 143 -9.09 4.69 21.12
N SER A 144 -9.07 3.51 20.46
CA SER A 144 -10.09 2.47 20.65
C SER A 144 -10.12 1.96 22.10
N VAL A 145 -8.95 1.79 22.74
CA VAL A 145 -8.92 1.34 24.15
C VAL A 145 -9.43 2.42 25.09
N GLU A 146 -9.09 3.67 24.82
CA GLU A 146 -9.58 4.80 25.61
C GLU A 146 -11.10 4.98 25.43
N LEU A 147 -11.63 4.75 24.22
CA LEU A 147 -13.07 4.69 23.97
C LEU A 147 -13.74 3.55 24.75
N LYS A 148 -13.16 2.33 24.74
CA LYS A 148 -13.65 1.20 25.54
C LYS A 148 -13.62 1.52 27.04
N LEU A 149 -12.58 2.20 27.51
CA LEU A 149 -12.45 2.68 28.88
C LEU A 149 -13.57 3.67 29.23
N ALA A 150 -13.80 4.69 28.40
CA ALA A 150 -14.87 5.67 28.58
C ALA A 150 -16.25 4.99 28.60
N GLN A 151 -16.51 4.07 27.67
CA GLN A 151 -17.74 3.28 27.62
C GLN A 151 -17.92 2.42 28.88
N THR A 152 -16.84 1.86 29.43
CA THR A 152 -16.89 1.11 30.68
C THR A 152 -17.26 2.00 31.87
N TYR A 153 -16.76 3.24 31.92
CA TYR A 153 -17.20 4.23 32.92
C TYR A 153 -18.70 4.55 32.77
N VAL A 154 -19.20 4.72 31.54
CA VAL A 154 -20.63 4.93 31.27
C VAL A 154 -21.48 3.76 31.80
N VAL A 155 -21.08 2.51 31.52
CA VAL A 155 -21.79 1.31 32.01
C VAL A 155 -21.82 1.25 33.54
N LEU A 156 -20.74 1.67 34.19
CA LEU A 156 -20.65 1.74 35.66
C LEU A 156 -21.33 2.97 36.27
N GLY A 157 -21.86 3.88 35.45
CA GLY A 157 -22.54 5.10 35.87
C GLY A 157 -21.62 6.26 36.27
N ASP A 158 -20.32 6.18 35.98
CA ASP A 158 -19.35 7.27 36.18
C ASP A 158 -19.23 8.14 34.93
N TYR A 159 -20.32 8.85 34.63
CA TYR A 159 -20.42 9.71 33.45
C TYR A 159 -19.46 10.89 33.47
N VAL A 160 -19.04 11.34 34.66
CA VAL A 160 -18.12 12.47 34.81
C VAL A 160 -16.73 12.07 34.30
N THR A 161 -16.23 10.91 34.72
CA THR A 161 -14.94 10.42 34.24
C THR A 161 -15.01 10.03 32.77
N ALA A 162 -16.11 9.41 32.32
CA ALA A 162 -16.31 9.11 30.90
C ALA A 162 -16.21 10.37 30.02
N GLN A 163 -16.84 11.48 30.42
CA GLN A 163 -16.77 12.74 29.70
C GLN A 163 -15.34 13.28 29.61
N VAL A 164 -14.56 13.21 30.70
CA VAL A 164 -13.16 13.66 30.70
C VAL A 164 -12.33 12.86 29.70
N VAL A 165 -12.53 11.53 29.62
CA VAL A 165 -11.83 10.69 28.65
C VAL A 165 -12.25 11.04 27.22
N TYR A 166 -13.55 11.24 26.95
CA TYR A 166 -14.01 11.69 25.63
C TYR A 166 -13.44 13.05 25.23
N ASP A 167 -13.39 14.01 26.15
CA ASP A 167 -12.79 15.34 25.93
C ASP A 167 -11.31 15.25 25.55
N ASP A 168 -10.57 14.38 26.24
CA ASP A 168 -9.15 14.16 25.98
C ASP A 168 -8.91 13.46 24.62
N ILE A 169 -9.69 12.42 24.28
CA ILE A 169 -9.62 11.76 22.96
C ILE A 169 -9.88 12.79 21.86
N PHE A 170 -10.96 13.57 21.99
CA PHE A 170 -11.37 14.54 20.98
C PHE A 170 -10.31 15.63 20.76
N ALA A 171 -9.63 16.07 21.82
CA ALA A 171 -8.58 17.08 21.75
C ALA A 171 -7.27 16.55 21.13
N ARG A 172 -6.94 15.26 21.33
CA ARG A 172 -5.68 14.66 20.85
C ARG A 172 -5.78 14.05 19.45
N THR A 173 -6.96 13.63 19.00
CA THR A 173 -7.10 13.00 17.69
C THR A 173 -7.15 14.02 16.55
N GLY A 174 -6.44 13.71 15.45
CA GLY A 174 -6.57 14.41 14.17
C GLY A 174 -7.61 13.79 13.23
N SER A 175 -8.09 12.58 13.54
CA SER A 175 -9.04 11.84 12.69
C SER A 175 -10.47 12.33 12.90
N GLU A 176 -11.10 12.78 11.82
CA GLU A 176 -12.52 13.16 11.80
C GLU A 176 -13.43 11.97 12.13
N ASP A 177 -13.09 10.76 11.70
CA ASP A 177 -13.83 9.54 12.04
C ASP A 177 -13.86 9.29 13.54
N ILE A 178 -12.71 9.43 14.22
CA ILE A 178 -12.64 9.25 15.68
C ILE A 178 -13.39 10.39 16.39
N LYS A 179 -13.32 11.63 15.89
CA LYS A 179 -14.10 12.75 16.47
C LYS A 179 -15.60 12.51 16.37
N ALA A 180 -16.08 12.12 15.19
CA ALA A 180 -17.48 11.75 14.98
C ALA A 180 -17.90 10.57 15.86
N GLN A 181 -17.02 9.57 16.04
CA GLN A 181 -17.27 8.44 16.94
C GLN A 181 -17.40 8.89 18.41
N VAL A 182 -16.53 9.79 18.87
CA VAL A 182 -16.58 10.35 20.23
C VAL A 182 -17.88 11.13 20.43
N ASP A 183 -18.25 11.99 19.49
CA ASP A 183 -19.49 12.78 19.58
C ASP A 183 -20.74 11.92 19.55
N TYR A 184 -20.76 10.89 18.71
CA TYR A 184 -21.82 9.89 18.73
C TYR A 184 -21.91 9.19 20.09
N ALA A 185 -20.78 8.77 20.66
CA ALA A 185 -20.73 8.13 21.98
C ALA A 185 -21.19 9.08 23.12
N ARG A 186 -20.79 10.36 23.08
CA ARG A 186 -21.30 11.40 23.99
C ARG A 186 -22.81 11.56 23.85
N GLY A 187 -23.32 11.59 22.62
CA GLY A 187 -24.75 11.65 22.35
C GLY A 187 -25.51 10.48 22.99
N GLN A 188 -24.99 9.26 22.86
CA GLN A 188 -25.57 8.07 23.50
C GLN A 188 -25.54 8.17 25.03
N MET A 189 -24.42 8.64 25.59
CA MET A 189 -24.27 8.85 27.03
C MET A 189 -25.30 9.86 27.57
N PHE A 190 -25.43 11.03 26.93
CA PHE A 190 -26.38 12.06 27.35
C PHE A 190 -27.83 11.62 27.15
N THR A 191 -28.11 10.83 26.12
CA THR A 191 -29.43 10.20 25.92
C THR A 191 -29.77 9.28 27.07
N ALA A 192 -28.83 8.43 27.51
CA ALA A 192 -29.02 7.54 28.67
C ALA A 192 -29.25 8.32 29.98
N LEU A 193 -28.70 9.53 30.10
CA LEU A 193 -28.92 10.45 31.22
C LEU A 193 -30.23 11.25 31.13
N GLY A 194 -30.99 11.14 30.03
CA GLY A 194 -32.15 11.99 29.76
C GLY A 194 -31.79 13.46 29.49
N GLN A 195 -30.53 13.75 29.18
CA GLN A 195 -29.99 15.08 28.87
C GLN A 195 -30.14 15.35 27.36
N VAL A 196 -31.38 15.56 26.92
CA VAL A 196 -31.74 15.64 25.49
C VAL A 196 -31.01 16.76 24.76
N GLU A 197 -30.83 17.92 25.39
CA GLU A 197 -30.16 19.07 24.76
C GLU A 197 -28.69 18.77 24.47
N GLN A 198 -27.96 18.25 25.45
CA GLN A 198 -26.56 17.86 25.30
C GLN A 198 -26.38 16.71 24.30
N ALA A 199 -27.28 15.73 24.32
CA ALA A 199 -27.27 14.64 23.34
C ALA A 199 -27.42 15.18 21.91
N THR A 200 -28.39 16.07 21.71
CA THR A 200 -28.64 16.73 20.43
C THR A 200 -27.41 17.52 19.98
N THR A 201 -26.79 18.31 20.86
CA THR A 201 -25.58 19.07 20.52
C THR A 201 -24.46 18.16 20.04
N ALA A 202 -24.22 17.03 20.70
CA ALA A 202 -23.17 16.10 20.31
C ALA A 202 -23.44 15.49 18.92
N TYR A 203 -24.66 15.01 18.67
CA TYR A 203 -25.01 14.48 17.34
C TYR A 203 -24.94 15.54 16.24
N VAL A 204 -25.33 16.79 16.52
CA VAL A 204 -25.20 17.91 15.58
C VAL A 204 -23.74 18.19 15.27
N ASP A 205 -22.85 18.16 16.26
CA ASP A 205 -21.41 18.40 16.05
C ASP A 205 -20.81 17.37 15.09
N ALA A 206 -21.15 16.09 15.28
CA ALA A 206 -20.75 15.01 14.37
C ALA A 206 -21.21 15.27 12.93
N VAL A 207 -22.51 15.56 12.75
CA VAL A 207 -23.13 15.77 11.45
C VAL A 207 -22.56 16.98 10.71
N PHE A 208 -22.35 18.11 11.40
CA PHE A 208 -21.92 19.35 10.76
C PHE A 208 -20.41 19.42 10.51
N ASN A 209 -19.61 18.97 11.47
CA ASN A 209 -18.16 19.14 11.38
C ASN A 209 -17.48 17.98 10.64
N PHE A 210 -18.09 16.79 10.63
CA PHE A 210 -17.47 15.57 10.10
C PHE A 210 -18.40 14.83 9.11
N PRO A 211 -18.93 15.47 8.05
CA PRO A 211 -19.95 14.87 7.19
C PRO A 211 -19.51 13.60 6.46
N HIS A 212 -18.20 13.37 6.32
CA HIS A 212 -17.66 12.21 5.62
C HIS A 212 -17.59 10.95 6.51
N ALA A 213 -17.67 11.13 7.83
CA ALA A 213 -17.50 10.05 8.79
C ALA A 213 -18.78 9.21 8.96
N TYR A 214 -18.65 7.89 9.03
CA TYR A 214 -19.81 7.00 9.19
C TYR A 214 -20.60 7.25 10.49
N PHE A 215 -19.91 7.63 11.58
CA PHE A 215 -20.60 7.94 12.85
C PHE A 215 -21.47 9.21 12.77
N SER A 216 -21.21 10.09 11.80
CA SER A 216 -22.07 11.25 11.52
C SER A 216 -23.40 10.82 10.90
N TYR A 217 -23.41 9.76 10.07
CA TYR A 217 -24.64 9.15 9.57
C TYR A 217 -25.46 8.52 10.72
N LEU A 218 -24.81 7.86 11.68
CA LEU A 218 -25.51 7.35 12.86
C LEU A 218 -26.08 8.50 13.72
N GLY A 219 -25.32 9.58 13.92
CA GLY A 219 -25.80 10.78 14.60
C GLY A 219 -26.98 11.44 13.89
N LEU A 220 -26.97 11.50 12.55
CA LEU A 220 -28.07 12.01 11.74
C LEU A 220 -29.35 11.19 11.94
N ILE A 221 -29.25 9.85 12.00
CA ILE A 221 -30.40 8.98 12.29
C ILE A 221 -31.02 9.34 13.65
N GLU A 222 -30.19 9.51 14.68
CA GLU A 222 -30.67 9.88 16.03
C GLU A 222 -31.39 11.24 16.02
N LEU A 223 -30.83 12.25 15.35
CA LEU A 223 -31.47 13.56 15.21
C LEU A 223 -32.81 13.49 14.48
N VAL A 224 -32.88 12.74 13.38
CA VAL A 224 -34.10 12.56 12.60
C VAL A 224 -35.18 11.83 13.41
N ASN A 225 -34.81 10.77 14.14
CA ASN A 225 -35.72 10.03 15.01
C ASN A 225 -36.24 10.89 16.17
N ALA A 226 -35.42 11.80 16.68
CA ALA A 226 -35.82 12.79 17.68
C ALA A 226 -36.68 13.93 17.12
N GLY A 227 -36.88 13.99 15.80
CA GLY A 227 -37.59 15.08 15.12
C GLY A 227 -36.84 16.41 15.14
N TYR A 228 -35.52 16.38 15.36
CA TYR A 228 -34.68 17.57 15.31
C TYR A 228 -34.47 18.02 13.85
N PRO A 229 -34.67 19.31 13.53
CA PRO A 229 -34.46 19.81 12.19
C PRO A 229 -32.95 19.90 11.89
N VAL A 230 -32.49 19.16 10.88
CA VAL A 230 -31.13 19.24 10.34
C VAL A 230 -31.18 19.98 9.01
N ASP A 231 -30.17 20.80 8.72
CA ASP A 231 -30.03 21.45 7.42
C ASP A 231 -30.00 20.41 6.29
N GLU A 232 -30.79 20.65 5.25
CA GLU A 232 -31.01 19.65 4.18
C GLU A 232 -29.78 19.49 3.27
N LEU A 233 -28.90 20.50 3.15
CA LEU A 233 -27.61 20.32 2.46
C LEU A 233 -26.73 19.38 3.27
N GLN A 234 -26.61 19.61 4.57
CA GLN A 234 -25.77 18.76 5.43
C GLN A 234 -26.27 17.31 5.49
N ARG A 235 -27.59 17.13 5.54
CA ARG A 235 -28.23 15.82 5.44
C ARG A 235 -27.86 15.13 4.12
N GLY A 236 -27.98 15.84 3.01
CA GLY A 236 -27.63 15.34 1.69
C GLY A 236 -26.18 14.88 1.58
N LEU A 237 -25.25 15.64 2.16
CA LEU A 237 -23.82 15.29 2.17
C LEU A 237 -23.54 14.05 3.01
N VAL A 238 -24.02 14.00 4.26
CA VAL A 238 -23.83 12.83 5.14
C VAL A 238 -24.40 11.56 4.52
N ASP A 239 -25.62 11.64 3.97
CA ASP A 239 -26.25 10.50 3.31
C ASP A 239 -25.48 10.08 2.05
N TYR A 240 -24.93 11.03 1.27
CA TYR A 240 -24.10 10.73 0.10
C TYR A 240 -22.83 9.95 0.49
N TYR A 241 -22.08 10.43 1.49
CA TYR A 241 -20.85 9.75 1.95
C TYR A 241 -21.12 8.40 2.61
N ALA A 242 -22.31 8.21 3.19
CA ALA A 242 -22.78 6.92 3.69
C ALA A 242 -23.32 5.97 2.59
N GLY A 243 -23.27 6.37 1.31
CA GLY A 243 -23.75 5.58 0.16
C GLY A 243 -25.28 5.52 0.04
N GLN A 244 -26.02 6.37 0.76
CA GLN A 244 -27.48 6.42 0.76
C GLN A 244 -28.00 7.39 -0.33
N TYR A 245 -27.65 7.14 -1.59
CA TYR A 245 -27.86 8.11 -2.68
C TYR A 245 -29.31 8.56 -2.89
N SER A 246 -30.30 7.67 -2.75
CA SER A 246 -31.71 8.06 -2.88
C SER A 246 -32.17 8.99 -1.77
N ILE A 247 -31.66 8.80 -0.55
CA ILE A 247 -31.99 9.64 0.61
C ILE A 247 -31.27 10.99 0.46
N ALA A 248 -30.00 10.95 0.08
CA ALA A 248 -29.19 12.13 -0.19
C ALA A 248 -29.85 13.03 -1.24
N GLN A 249 -30.28 12.46 -2.37
CA GLN A 249 -30.95 13.17 -3.45
C GLN A 249 -32.22 13.88 -2.96
N ILE A 250 -33.06 13.21 -2.16
CA ILE A 250 -34.29 13.81 -1.61
C ILE A 250 -33.97 15.01 -0.72
N ALA A 251 -32.92 14.94 0.10
CA ALA A 251 -32.50 16.05 0.95
C ALA A 251 -31.99 17.23 0.09
N LEU A 252 -31.11 16.95 -0.89
CA LEU A 252 -30.58 17.98 -1.80
C LEU A 252 -31.70 18.65 -2.62
N ASP A 253 -32.72 17.90 -3.07
CA ASP A 253 -33.87 18.46 -3.77
C ASP A 253 -34.68 19.43 -2.89
N ARG A 254 -34.88 19.08 -1.61
CA ARG A 254 -35.53 19.98 -0.64
C ARG A 254 -34.73 21.24 -0.43
N TYR A 255 -33.40 21.12 -0.26
CA TYR A 255 -32.50 22.25 -0.12
C TYR A 255 -32.59 23.20 -1.31
N LEU A 256 -32.52 22.66 -2.54
CA LEU A 256 -32.61 23.42 -3.79
C LEU A 256 -33.99 24.07 -4.01
N SER A 257 -35.07 23.43 -3.56
CA SER A 257 -36.43 23.96 -3.68
C SER A 257 -36.73 25.16 -2.76
N GLY A 258 -35.87 25.41 -1.78
CA GLY A 258 -36.02 26.48 -0.79
C GLY A 258 -35.37 27.79 -1.22
N SER A 259 -34.46 28.29 -0.39
CA SER A 259 -33.65 29.49 -0.67
C SER A 259 -32.20 29.18 -0.32
N PRO A 260 -31.51 28.37 -1.15
CA PRO A 260 -30.19 27.84 -0.83
C PRO A 260 -29.15 28.96 -0.76
N SER A 261 -28.33 28.93 0.28
CA SER A 261 -27.17 29.82 0.41
C SER A 261 -26.00 29.38 -0.47
N ASP A 262 -25.91 28.09 -0.76
CA ASP A 262 -24.90 27.47 -1.62
C ASP A 262 -25.53 26.41 -2.53
N PRO A 263 -26.28 26.84 -3.57
CA PRO A 263 -26.88 25.91 -4.52
C PRO A 263 -25.84 25.09 -5.28
N SER A 264 -24.61 25.59 -5.46
CA SER A 264 -23.59 24.93 -6.27
C SER A 264 -23.12 23.60 -5.68
N THR A 265 -22.92 23.54 -4.37
CA THR A 265 -22.57 22.28 -3.69
C THR A 265 -23.66 21.23 -3.88
N ALA A 266 -24.92 21.59 -3.63
CA ALA A 266 -26.04 20.67 -3.82
C ALA A 266 -26.18 20.18 -5.26
N LEU A 267 -26.05 21.07 -6.25
CA LEU A 267 -26.09 20.72 -7.67
C LEU A 267 -24.92 19.82 -8.07
N TYR A 268 -23.72 20.08 -7.55
CA TYR A 268 -22.52 19.28 -7.84
C TYR A 268 -22.69 17.82 -7.38
N TYR A 269 -23.03 17.60 -6.11
CA TYR A 269 -23.24 16.25 -5.58
C TYR A 269 -24.46 15.57 -6.19
N LYS A 270 -25.54 16.30 -6.47
CA LYS A 270 -26.67 15.74 -7.22
C LYS A 270 -26.24 15.29 -8.61
N GLY A 271 -25.37 16.04 -9.30
CA GLY A 271 -24.81 15.63 -10.59
C GLY A 271 -24.02 14.32 -10.52
N LEU A 272 -23.22 14.13 -9.46
CA LEU A 272 -22.52 12.87 -9.21
C LEU A 272 -23.50 11.70 -9.02
N ILE A 273 -24.53 11.89 -8.18
CA ILE A 273 -25.58 10.88 -7.97
C ILE A 273 -26.28 10.53 -9.29
N MET A 274 -26.64 11.54 -10.11
CA MET A 274 -27.31 11.31 -11.40
C MET A 274 -26.42 10.50 -12.35
N ARG A 275 -25.12 10.80 -12.42
CA ARG A 275 -24.19 10.02 -13.24
C ARG A 275 -24.09 8.57 -12.77
N ASP A 276 -24.00 8.33 -11.48
CA ASP A 276 -23.90 6.98 -10.90
C ASP A 276 -25.21 6.17 -11.09
N GLN A 277 -26.31 6.84 -11.40
CA GLN A 277 -27.60 6.25 -11.81
C GLN A 277 -27.78 6.14 -13.33
N ASP A 278 -26.72 6.39 -14.11
CA ASP A 278 -26.73 6.45 -15.58
C ASP A 278 -27.61 7.56 -16.21
N GLU A 279 -28.01 8.57 -15.41
CA GLU A 279 -28.80 9.73 -15.84
C GLU A 279 -27.89 10.87 -16.35
N TYR A 280 -27.06 10.58 -17.34
CA TYR A 280 -26.00 11.48 -17.80
C TYR A 280 -26.49 12.85 -18.28
N ALA A 281 -27.65 12.91 -18.95
CA ALA A 281 -28.20 14.18 -19.45
C ALA A 281 -28.61 15.13 -18.31
N GLU A 282 -29.15 14.59 -17.22
CA GLU A 282 -29.49 15.38 -16.04
C GLU A 282 -28.21 15.80 -15.31
N ALA A 283 -27.24 14.90 -15.15
CA ALA A 283 -25.93 15.21 -14.56
C ALA A 283 -25.24 16.39 -15.27
N LEU A 284 -25.17 16.36 -16.60
CA LEU A 284 -24.61 17.45 -17.41
C LEU A 284 -25.36 18.77 -17.21
N THR A 285 -26.69 18.74 -17.11
CA THR A 285 -27.53 19.93 -16.87
C THR A 285 -27.25 20.54 -15.49
N LEU A 286 -27.05 19.70 -14.47
CA LEU A 286 -26.74 20.15 -13.11
C LEU A 286 -25.36 20.80 -13.04
N TRP A 287 -24.33 20.21 -13.65
CA TRP A 287 -23.00 20.83 -13.71
C TRP A 287 -22.96 22.08 -14.59
N ASP A 288 -23.75 22.14 -15.66
CA ASP A 288 -23.94 23.37 -16.44
C ASP A 288 -24.51 24.51 -15.58
N ALA A 289 -25.44 24.21 -14.67
CA ALA A 289 -25.95 25.20 -13.73
C ALA A 289 -24.88 25.68 -12.74
N VAL A 290 -24.01 24.79 -12.25
CA VAL A 290 -22.85 25.16 -11.41
C VAL A 290 -21.89 26.07 -12.19
N ILE A 291 -21.56 25.71 -13.43
CA ILE A 291 -20.67 26.48 -14.31
C ILE A 291 -21.22 27.88 -14.59
N GLN A 292 -22.53 27.99 -14.88
CA GLN A 292 -23.21 29.26 -15.13
C GLN A 292 -23.26 30.17 -13.88
N GLY A 293 -23.18 29.58 -12.68
CA GLY A 293 -23.08 30.31 -11.41
C GLY A 293 -21.77 31.10 -11.23
N GLY A 294 -20.74 30.81 -12.03
CA GLY A 294 -19.46 31.52 -12.06
C GLY A 294 -18.41 31.03 -11.06
N GLU A 295 -17.18 31.54 -11.21
CA GLU A 295 -15.95 31.10 -10.51
C GLU A 295 -15.96 31.30 -8.98
N THR A 296 -17.00 31.92 -8.41
CA THR A 296 -17.11 32.09 -6.95
C THR A 296 -17.50 30.81 -6.21
N SER A 297 -17.96 29.78 -6.92
CA SER A 297 -18.24 28.47 -6.33
C SER A 297 -16.96 27.65 -6.17
N SER A 298 -16.79 27.00 -5.02
CA SER A 298 -15.70 26.04 -4.77
C SER A 298 -15.72 24.81 -5.67
N PHE A 299 -16.83 24.54 -6.37
CA PHE A 299 -17.01 23.40 -7.27
C PHE A 299 -17.05 23.79 -8.75
N TRP A 300 -16.77 25.06 -9.08
CA TRP A 300 -16.90 25.54 -10.45
C TRP A 300 -15.99 24.81 -11.43
N ASP A 301 -14.71 24.67 -11.10
CA ASP A 301 -13.73 23.93 -11.92
C ASP A 301 -14.01 22.42 -11.93
N SER A 302 -14.38 21.86 -10.77
CA SER A 302 -14.77 20.45 -10.62
C SER A 302 -15.99 20.12 -11.49
N ALA A 303 -16.95 21.03 -11.63
CA ALA A 303 -18.10 20.85 -12.52
C ALA A 303 -17.70 20.79 -14.01
N TRP A 304 -16.73 21.61 -14.45
CA TRP A 304 -16.18 21.51 -15.81
C TRP A 304 -15.51 20.17 -16.07
N GLU A 305 -14.71 19.70 -15.11
CA GLU A 305 -14.05 18.40 -15.17
C GLU A 305 -15.05 17.24 -15.23
N GLN A 306 -16.03 17.20 -14.30
CA GLN A 306 -17.05 16.14 -14.29
C GLN A 306 -17.91 16.16 -15.56
N LYS A 307 -18.22 17.34 -16.09
CA LYS A 307 -18.93 17.49 -17.37
C LYS A 307 -18.12 16.90 -18.53
N ALA A 308 -16.86 17.32 -18.68
CA ALA A 308 -15.99 16.83 -19.74
C ALA A 308 -15.79 15.30 -19.63
N TYR A 309 -15.50 14.82 -18.42
CA TYR A 309 -15.33 13.39 -18.13
C TYR A 309 -16.56 12.58 -18.51
N THR A 310 -17.75 13.04 -18.13
CA THR A 310 -19.01 12.36 -18.48
C THR A 310 -19.22 12.31 -20.00
N GLN A 311 -18.91 13.39 -20.71
CA GLN A 311 -19.03 13.43 -22.18
C GLN A 311 -18.11 12.42 -22.87
N TRP A 312 -16.81 12.41 -22.57
CA TRP A 312 -15.90 11.53 -23.31
C TRP A 312 -15.85 10.10 -22.77
N ALA A 313 -16.05 9.89 -21.46
CA ALA A 313 -15.86 8.58 -20.83
C ALA A 313 -17.13 7.73 -20.79
N TYR A 314 -18.31 8.35 -20.65
CA TYR A 314 -19.60 7.63 -20.54
C TYR A 314 -20.43 7.73 -21.82
N LEU A 315 -20.43 8.90 -22.47
CA LEU A 315 -21.16 9.11 -23.72
C LEU A 315 -20.32 8.83 -24.98
N GLU A 316 -19.01 8.56 -24.81
CA GLU A 316 -18.04 8.40 -25.91
C GLU A 316 -18.00 9.60 -26.89
N ASP A 317 -18.47 10.79 -26.46
CA ASP A 317 -18.42 12.03 -27.23
C ASP A 317 -17.12 12.78 -26.94
N TYR A 318 -16.04 12.28 -27.53
CA TYR A 318 -14.70 12.86 -27.40
C TYR A 318 -14.64 14.32 -27.88
N ALA A 319 -15.39 14.67 -28.92
CA ALA A 319 -15.41 16.02 -29.46
C ALA A 319 -16.06 17.01 -28.47
N ALA A 320 -17.17 16.63 -27.83
CA ALA A 320 -17.80 17.45 -26.80
C ALA A 320 -16.91 17.57 -25.56
N GLY A 321 -16.32 16.45 -25.09
CA GLY A 321 -15.42 16.45 -23.94
C GLY A 321 -14.19 17.33 -24.15
N GLU A 322 -13.51 17.20 -25.30
CA GLU A 322 -12.38 18.05 -25.68
C GLU A 322 -12.80 19.52 -25.74
N LYS A 323 -13.93 19.82 -26.38
CA LYS A 323 -14.44 21.18 -26.46
C LYS A 323 -14.70 21.77 -25.08
N THR A 324 -15.33 21.03 -24.17
CA THR A 324 -15.59 21.48 -22.80
C THR A 324 -14.29 21.83 -22.06
N LEU A 325 -13.24 21.01 -22.21
CA LEU A 325 -11.93 21.29 -21.62
C LEU A 325 -11.28 22.55 -22.23
N LEU A 326 -11.35 22.71 -23.55
CA LEU A 326 -10.81 23.88 -24.25
C LEU A 326 -11.60 25.16 -23.94
N ASP A 327 -12.92 25.06 -23.76
CA ASP A 327 -13.79 26.17 -23.37
C ASP A 327 -13.41 26.67 -21.96
N PHE A 328 -13.12 25.77 -21.00
CA PHE A 328 -12.60 26.14 -19.68
C PHE A 328 -11.33 26.99 -19.79
N VAL A 329 -10.35 26.53 -20.60
CA VAL A 329 -9.09 27.24 -20.84
C VAL A 329 -9.33 28.61 -21.47
N ALA A 330 -10.31 28.73 -22.38
CA ALA A 330 -10.65 29.99 -23.02
C ALA A 330 -11.36 30.98 -22.07
N VAL A 331 -12.22 30.48 -21.19
CA VAL A 331 -12.97 31.29 -20.22
C VAL A 331 -12.09 31.74 -19.05
N ALA A 332 -11.25 30.85 -18.53
CA ALA A 332 -10.43 31.09 -17.34
C ALA A 332 -8.94 30.78 -17.61
N PRO A 333 -8.27 31.51 -18.53
CA PRO A 333 -6.91 31.19 -18.97
C PRO A 333 -5.84 31.35 -17.88
N THR A 334 -6.12 32.10 -16.81
CA THR A 334 -5.21 32.29 -15.67
C THR A 334 -5.56 31.40 -14.47
N HIS A 335 -6.56 30.52 -14.59
CA HIS A 335 -6.92 29.60 -13.52
C HIS A 335 -5.75 28.63 -13.22
N PRO A 336 -5.48 28.28 -11.95
CA PRO A 336 -4.40 27.35 -11.61
C PRO A 336 -4.44 26.01 -12.37
N ARG A 337 -5.65 25.50 -12.66
CA ARG A 337 -5.89 24.27 -13.43
C ARG A 337 -5.92 24.45 -14.96
N ALA A 338 -5.73 25.66 -15.51
CA ALA A 338 -5.88 25.87 -16.96
C ALA A 338 -4.90 25.02 -17.81
N ALA A 339 -3.66 24.86 -17.34
CA ALA A 339 -2.68 24.00 -18.01
C ALA A 339 -3.04 22.51 -17.96
N GLU A 340 -3.62 22.05 -16.85
CA GLU A 340 -4.14 20.68 -16.68
C GLU A 340 -5.28 20.40 -17.66
N PHE A 341 -6.29 21.28 -17.73
CA PHE A 341 -7.41 21.14 -18.66
C PHE A 341 -6.95 21.13 -20.12
N LEU A 342 -5.97 21.96 -20.48
CA LEU A 342 -5.38 21.95 -21.81
C LEU A 342 -4.63 20.64 -22.11
N PHE A 343 -3.94 20.09 -21.10
CA PHE A 343 -3.24 18.82 -21.20
C PHE A 343 -4.21 17.64 -21.39
N ASP A 344 -5.33 17.64 -20.66
CA ASP A 344 -6.37 16.62 -20.79
C ASP A 344 -7.13 16.73 -22.11
N ALA A 345 -7.31 17.93 -22.67
CA ALA A 345 -7.87 18.09 -24.02
C ALA A 345 -7.02 17.35 -25.06
N GLY A 346 -5.68 17.43 -24.96
CA GLY A 346 -4.77 16.66 -25.81
C GLY A 346 -4.91 15.15 -25.62
N ARG A 347 -5.12 14.68 -24.38
CA ARG A 347 -5.39 13.26 -24.08
C ARG A 347 -6.69 12.77 -24.67
N VAL A 348 -7.76 13.59 -24.62
CA VAL A 348 -9.05 13.26 -25.22
C VAL A 348 -8.91 13.13 -26.75
N ALA A 349 -8.20 14.05 -27.40
CA ALA A 349 -7.89 13.96 -28.84
C ALA A 349 -7.06 12.71 -29.20
N GLU A 350 -6.08 12.33 -28.36
CA GLU A 350 -5.29 11.11 -28.54
C GLU A 350 -6.16 9.85 -28.45
N ARG A 351 -7.07 9.79 -27.46
CA ARG A 351 -8.02 8.70 -27.28
C ARG A 351 -8.96 8.54 -28.48
N ASP A 352 -9.37 9.66 -29.06
CA ASP A 352 -10.15 9.74 -30.29
C ASP A 352 -9.33 9.46 -31.57
N LYS A 353 -8.07 9.03 -31.41
CA LYS A 353 -7.13 8.68 -32.51
C LYS A 353 -6.78 9.86 -33.42
N ARG A 354 -7.09 11.10 -33.03
CA ARG A 354 -6.71 12.33 -33.74
C ARG A 354 -5.33 12.81 -33.28
N LEU A 355 -4.30 12.03 -33.62
CA LEU A 355 -2.93 12.23 -33.14
C LEU A 355 -2.33 13.59 -33.55
N GLU A 356 -2.69 14.11 -34.73
CA GLU A 356 -2.25 15.45 -35.17
C GLU A 356 -2.86 16.57 -34.31
N ASP A 357 -4.14 16.44 -33.95
CA ASP A 357 -4.81 17.39 -33.06
C ASP A 357 -4.23 17.33 -31.64
N ALA A 358 -4.05 16.12 -31.11
CA ALA A 358 -3.43 15.90 -29.81
C ALA A 358 -2.03 16.55 -29.74
N ALA A 359 -1.17 16.31 -30.74
CA ALA A 359 0.16 16.90 -30.82
C ALA A 359 0.12 18.42 -30.85
N ARG A 360 -0.80 19.01 -31.62
CA ARG A 360 -1.00 20.47 -31.73
C ARG A 360 -1.51 21.08 -30.42
N ILE A 361 -2.45 20.41 -29.74
CA ILE A 361 -3.00 20.88 -28.46
C ILE A 361 -1.90 20.88 -27.39
N TRP A 362 -1.14 19.79 -27.26
CA TRP A 362 -0.04 19.74 -26.28
C TRP A 362 1.08 20.75 -26.53
N GLN A 363 1.40 21.05 -27.80
CA GLN A 363 2.39 22.08 -28.14
C GLN A 363 1.98 23.51 -27.77
N ARG A 364 0.71 23.75 -27.41
CA ARG A 364 0.27 25.04 -26.86
C ARG A 364 0.79 25.27 -25.45
N ILE A 365 0.95 24.22 -24.63
CA ILE A 365 1.33 24.32 -23.21
C ILE A 365 2.66 25.05 -22.98
N PRO A 366 3.79 24.71 -23.64
CA PRO A 366 5.04 25.47 -23.46
C PRO A 366 4.94 26.95 -23.86
N VAL A 367 3.95 27.35 -24.67
CA VAL A 367 3.75 28.72 -25.15
C VAL A 367 2.79 29.49 -24.23
N GLU A 368 1.67 28.88 -23.88
CA GLU A 368 0.60 29.50 -23.08
C GLU A 368 0.87 29.39 -21.57
N TYR A 369 1.55 28.33 -21.13
CA TYR A 369 1.81 27.99 -19.73
C TYR A 369 3.27 27.55 -19.50
N PRO A 370 4.29 28.37 -19.84
CA PRO A 370 5.70 27.97 -19.83
C PRO A 370 6.26 27.55 -18.46
N ASN A 371 5.59 27.89 -17.36
CA ASN A 371 6.00 27.53 -16.00
C ASN A 371 5.21 26.34 -15.43
N SER A 372 4.34 25.72 -16.22
CA SER A 372 3.54 24.58 -15.79
C SER A 372 4.39 23.31 -15.73
N GLU A 373 4.11 22.43 -14.75
CA GLU A 373 4.68 21.09 -14.68
C GLU A 373 4.34 20.21 -15.90
N TYR A 374 3.26 20.53 -16.62
CA TYR A 374 2.84 19.78 -17.81
C TYR A 374 3.74 20.01 -19.04
N VAL A 375 4.64 21.00 -19.03
CA VAL A 375 5.42 21.42 -20.21
C VAL A 375 6.21 20.27 -20.83
N TYR A 376 7.04 19.59 -20.03
CA TYR A 376 7.86 18.49 -20.53
C TYR A 376 6.98 17.35 -21.04
N ARG A 377 6.01 16.91 -20.23
CA ARG A 377 5.16 15.76 -20.56
C ARG A 377 4.28 16.02 -21.79
N ALA A 378 3.82 17.25 -21.98
CA ALA A 378 3.06 17.66 -23.16
C ALA A 378 3.91 17.56 -24.44
N LEU A 379 5.12 18.10 -24.44
CA LEU A 379 6.04 17.97 -25.57
C LEU A 379 6.41 16.52 -25.85
N PHE A 380 6.67 15.75 -24.79
CA PHE A 380 6.97 14.33 -24.91
C PHE A 380 5.81 13.55 -25.54
N HIS A 381 4.58 13.76 -25.09
CA HIS A 381 3.39 13.15 -25.69
C HIS A 381 3.14 13.60 -27.13
N SER A 382 3.35 14.88 -27.43
CA SER A 382 3.30 15.40 -28.80
C SER A 382 4.31 14.69 -29.71
N ALA A 383 5.55 14.51 -29.26
CA ALA A 383 6.57 13.78 -30.00
C ALA A 383 6.22 12.30 -30.21
N ILE A 384 5.62 11.64 -29.20
CA ILE A 384 5.10 10.27 -29.31
C ILE A 384 3.96 10.18 -30.34
N CYS A 385 3.07 11.18 -30.43
CA CYS A 385 2.07 11.26 -31.49
C CYS A 385 2.70 11.30 -32.88
N HIS A 386 3.73 12.15 -33.08
CA HIS A 386 4.47 12.19 -34.35
C HIS A 386 5.18 10.86 -34.65
N TYR A 387 5.77 10.22 -33.65
CA TYR A 387 6.39 8.90 -33.79
C TYR A 387 5.37 7.86 -34.27
N ARG A 388 4.18 7.82 -33.68
CA ARG A 388 3.08 6.91 -34.06
C ARG A 388 2.49 7.21 -35.44
N LEU A 389 2.56 8.47 -35.89
CA LEU A 389 2.22 8.87 -37.27
C LEU A 389 3.31 8.52 -38.28
N ALA A 390 4.43 7.92 -37.84
CA ALA A 390 5.64 7.70 -38.63
C ALA A 390 6.27 9.00 -39.19
N ASP A 391 5.92 10.17 -38.62
CA ASP A 391 6.58 11.44 -38.88
C ASP A 391 7.79 11.60 -37.94
N TYR A 392 8.79 10.76 -38.17
CA TYR A 392 9.97 10.70 -37.32
C TYR A 392 10.79 12.00 -37.34
N SER A 393 10.65 12.82 -38.38
CA SER A 393 11.36 14.11 -38.47
C SER A 393 10.76 15.11 -37.49
N SER A 394 9.43 15.23 -37.46
CA SER A 394 8.76 16.06 -36.45
C SER A 394 8.96 15.48 -35.05
N ALA A 395 8.89 14.15 -34.89
CA ALA A 395 9.15 13.50 -33.60
C ALA A 395 10.52 13.89 -33.04
N GLN A 396 11.61 13.78 -33.81
CA GLN A 396 12.95 14.21 -33.39
C GLN A 396 13.00 15.70 -33.00
N THR A 397 12.35 16.56 -33.79
CA THR A 397 12.32 18.00 -33.54
C THR A 397 11.67 18.30 -32.19
N VAL A 398 10.54 17.64 -31.89
CA VAL A 398 9.80 17.86 -30.64
C VAL A 398 10.50 17.17 -29.46
N PHE A 399 11.09 15.99 -29.62
CA PHE A 399 11.92 15.38 -28.57
C PHE A 399 13.13 16.24 -28.21
N TRP A 400 13.75 16.89 -29.19
CA TRP A 400 14.83 17.86 -28.93
C TRP A 400 14.34 19.07 -28.11
N GLN A 401 13.11 19.55 -28.37
CA GLN A 401 12.51 20.59 -27.52
C GLN A 401 12.26 20.09 -26.10
N ALA A 402 11.67 18.90 -25.94
CA ALA A 402 11.46 18.27 -24.63
C ALA A 402 12.78 18.08 -23.88
N GLN A 403 13.84 17.65 -24.57
CA GLN A 403 15.18 17.49 -24.02
C GLN A 403 15.74 18.81 -23.45
N ASN A 404 15.56 19.93 -24.16
CA ASN A 404 16.03 21.24 -23.71
C ASN A 404 15.27 21.77 -22.49
N LEU A 405 14.04 21.31 -22.29
CA LEU A 405 13.18 21.67 -21.15
C LEU A 405 13.16 20.60 -20.05
N ALA A 406 13.90 19.50 -20.22
CA ALA A 406 14.01 18.45 -19.22
C ALA A 406 14.67 18.96 -17.95
N THR A 407 13.98 18.78 -16.83
CA THR A 407 14.41 19.22 -15.49
C THR A 407 15.09 18.11 -14.72
N THR A 408 14.81 16.84 -15.05
CA THR A 408 15.41 15.68 -14.40
C THR A 408 16.33 14.88 -15.34
N PRO A 409 17.26 14.09 -14.79
CA PRO A 409 18.06 13.15 -15.58
C PRO A 409 17.21 12.13 -16.35
N ALA A 410 16.17 11.58 -15.71
CA ALA A 410 15.24 10.62 -16.32
C ALA A 410 14.51 11.20 -17.54
N GLU A 411 14.00 12.43 -17.43
CA GLU A 411 13.37 13.16 -18.53
C GLU A 411 14.34 13.36 -19.71
N ARG A 412 15.58 13.74 -19.40
CA ARG A 412 16.62 13.95 -20.41
C ARG A 412 16.98 12.63 -21.09
N ALA A 413 17.17 11.55 -20.32
CA ALA A 413 17.43 10.21 -20.83
C ALA A 413 16.30 9.72 -21.75
N GLY A 414 15.04 9.93 -21.35
CA GLY A 414 13.87 9.58 -22.16
C GLY A 414 13.81 10.33 -23.49
N ALA A 415 14.05 11.64 -23.49
CA ALA A 415 14.04 12.42 -24.73
C ALA A 415 15.17 12.00 -25.68
N TYR A 416 16.37 11.72 -25.18
CA TYR A 416 17.45 11.18 -25.99
C TYR A 416 17.13 9.77 -26.51
N PHE A 417 16.64 8.88 -25.66
CA PHE A 417 16.31 7.51 -26.05
C PHE A 417 15.33 7.48 -27.22
N TRP A 418 14.25 8.26 -27.15
CA TRP A 418 13.26 8.36 -28.22
C TRP A 418 13.75 9.13 -29.45
N THR A 419 14.68 10.08 -29.30
CA THR A 419 15.40 10.68 -30.43
C THR A 419 16.18 9.60 -31.18
N GLY A 420 16.91 8.74 -30.47
CA GLY A 420 17.64 7.62 -31.07
C GLY A 420 16.72 6.62 -31.77
N LYS A 421 15.57 6.29 -31.17
CA LYS A 421 14.55 5.44 -31.82
C LYS A 421 13.99 6.07 -33.09
N SER A 422 13.75 7.37 -33.07
CA SER A 422 13.27 8.10 -34.25
C SER A 422 14.33 8.15 -35.36
N GLN A 423 15.62 8.25 -35.02
CA GLN A 423 16.74 8.18 -35.98
C GLN A 423 16.87 6.77 -36.59
N ALA A 424 16.79 5.73 -35.75
CA ALA A 424 16.83 4.34 -36.19
C ALA A 424 15.66 4.01 -37.15
N ALA A 425 14.45 4.51 -36.84
CA ALA A 425 13.28 4.33 -37.69
C ALA A 425 13.38 5.03 -39.06
N GLN A 426 14.23 6.06 -39.18
CA GLN A 426 14.57 6.71 -40.46
C GLN A 426 15.70 5.98 -41.22
N GLY A 427 16.28 4.92 -40.64
CA GLY A 427 17.42 4.20 -41.21
C GLY A 427 18.79 4.81 -40.88
N ASP A 428 18.86 5.80 -39.98
CA ASP A 428 20.12 6.41 -39.54
C ASP A 428 20.64 5.73 -38.26
N ALA A 429 21.15 4.50 -38.42
CA ALA A 429 21.68 3.70 -37.32
C ALA A 429 22.90 4.34 -36.64
N ALA A 430 23.71 5.11 -37.39
CA ALA A 430 24.92 5.73 -36.85
C ALA A 430 24.57 6.85 -35.86
N SER A 431 23.63 7.73 -36.23
CA SER A 431 23.13 8.76 -35.32
C SER A 431 22.38 8.16 -34.14
N ALA A 432 21.56 7.13 -34.37
CA ALA A 432 20.84 6.44 -33.29
C ALA A 432 21.81 5.88 -32.24
N GLN A 433 22.87 5.20 -32.67
CA GLN A 433 23.89 4.65 -31.77
C GLN A 433 24.61 5.76 -30.97
N ALA A 434 25.00 6.86 -31.64
CA ALA A 434 25.65 7.99 -30.98
C ALA A 434 24.71 8.68 -29.96
N THR A 435 23.42 8.73 -30.24
CA THR A 435 22.38 9.25 -29.35
C THR A 435 22.18 8.36 -28.12
N TRP A 436 22.07 7.03 -28.29
CA TRP A 436 21.93 6.11 -27.16
C TRP A 436 23.18 6.05 -26.27
N GLN A 437 24.38 6.24 -26.84
CA GLN A 437 25.61 6.41 -26.07
C GLN A 437 25.56 7.65 -25.15
N GLN A 438 24.87 8.72 -25.58
CA GLN A 438 24.64 9.90 -24.74
C GLN A 438 23.56 9.65 -23.68
N ALA A 439 22.54 8.86 -23.99
CA ALA A 439 21.43 8.57 -23.08
C ALA A 439 21.81 7.63 -21.92
N ALA A 440 22.63 6.60 -22.20
CA ALA A 440 22.97 5.55 -21.25
C ALA A 440 23.55 6.04 -19.89
N PRO A 441 24.44 7.05 -19.83
CA PRO A 441 24.98 7.52 -18.55
C PRO A 441 24.16 8.60 -17.85
N LEU A 442 23.06 9.11 -18.44
CA LEU A 442 22.35 10.28 -17.90
C LEU A 442 21.61 9.97 -16.60
N ASP A 443 20.94 8.83 -16.53
CA ASP A 443 20.14 8.39 -15.40
C ASP A 443 20.47 6.94 -15.09
N PRO A 444 21.65 6.64 -14.52
CA PRO A 444 22.10 5.27 -14.35
C PRO A 444 21.11 4.48 -13.49
N THR A 445 20.84 3.22 -13.85
CA THR A 445 19.75 2.37 -13.32
C THR A 445 18.33 2.76 -13.72
N GLY A 446 18.10 3.97 -14.26
CA GLY A 446 16.79 4.43 -14.75
C GLY A 446 16.42 3.82 -16.11
N TYR A 447 15.12 3.66 -16.34
CA TYR A 447 14.53 2.91 -17.44
C TYR A 447 15.15 3.25 -18.79
N TYR A 448 15.16 4.52 -19.21
CA TYR A 448 15.61 4.87 -20.56
C TYR A 448 17.13 4.76 -20.74
N SER A 449 17.90 4.93 -19.66
CA SER A 449 19.34 4.72 -19.70
C SER A 449 19.67 3.23 -19.82
N GLU A 450 18.99 2.36 -19.09
CA GLU A 450 19.13 0.90 -19.24
C GLU A 450 18.62 0.41 -20.60
N ARG A 451 17.46 0.90 -21.06
CA ARG A 451 16.98 0.61 -22.41
C ARG A 451 17.94 1.10 -23.48
N SER A 452 18.61 2.24 -23.30
CA SER A 452 19.65 2.69 -24.22
C SER A 452 20.84 1.73 -24.25
N ARG A 453 21.25 1.16 -23.10
CA ARG A 453 22.29 0.13 -23.06
C ARG A 453 21.86 -1.14 -23.79
N ASP A 454 20.62 -1.56 -23.62
CA ASP A 454 20.06 -2.69 -24.37
C ASP A 454 20.09 -2.43 -25.88
N MET A 455 19.68 -1.25 -26.35
CA MET A 455 19.72 -0.90 -27.78
C MET A 455 21.16 -0.93 -28.32
N LEU A 456 22.15 -0.49 -27.54
CA LEU A 456 23.57 -0.54 -27.92
C LEU A 456 24.13 -1.97 -27.98
N ASN A 457 23.60 -2.88 -27.17
CA ASN A 457 24.00 -4.29 -27.11
C ASN A 457 23.09 -5.22 -27.94
N ASN A 458 22.08 -4.66 -28.61
CA ASN A 458 21.07 -5.38 -29.37
C ASN A 458 20.28 -6.40 -28.51
N HIS A 459 19.96 -6.01 -27.28
CA HIS A 459 19.14 -6.77 -26.35
C HIS A 459 17.69 -6.31 -26.38
N THR A 460 16.77 -7.26 -26.25
CA THR A 460 15.37 -6.96 -25.94
C THR A 460 15.21 -6.74 -24.43
N PRO A 461 14.17 -6.04 -23.98
CA PRO A 461 13.88 -5.95 -22.56
C PRO A 461 13.80 -7.33 -21.89
N PHE A 462 14.19 -7.39 -20.61
CA PHE A 462 14.22 -8.63 -19.82
C PHE A 462 15.15 -9.74 -20.38
N THR A 463 16.15 -9.38 -21.18
CA THR A 463 17.21 -10.33 -21.58
C THR A 463 17.93 -10.87 -20.35
N LEU A 464 17.98 -12.19 -20.22
CA LEU A 464 18.55 -12.88 -19.06
C LEU A 464 20.09 -12.95 -19.16
N PRO A 465 20.80 -12.91 -18.02
CA PRO A 465 22.23 -13.25 -17.99
C PRO A 465 22.43 -14.75 -18.30
N GLU A 466 23.59 -15.10 -18.85
CA GLU A 466 23.90 -16.49 -19.24
C GLU A 466 24.03 -17.45 -18.04
N LEU A 467 24.61 -16.96 -16.94
CA LEU A 467 24.80 -17.71 -15.70
C LEU A 467 24.31 -16.89 -14.52
N ILE A 468 23.70 -17.57 -13.56
CA ILE A 468 23.16 -16.97 -12.34
C ILE A 468 23.70 -17.71 -11.13
N ASP A 469 24.09 -16.94 -10.12
CA ASP A 469 24.63 -17.43 -8.88
C ASP A 469 23.95 -16.73 -7.70
N LEU A 470 23.11 -17.48 -6.99
CA LEU A 470 22.42 -17.02 -5.77
C LEU A 470 23.24 -17.28 -4.51
N GLY A 471 24.45 -17.82 -4.63
CA GLY A 471 25.33 -18.10 -3.51
C GLY A 471 25.80 -16.80 -2.82
N ILE A 472 25.58 -16.73 -1.51
CA ILE A 472 25.94 -15.58 -0.68
C ILE A 472 26.94 -16.03 0.39
N ASP A 473 28.10 -15.38 0.47
CA ASP A 473 29.04 -15.52 1.61
C ASP A 473 28.74 -14.44 2.65
N ARG A 474 27.68 -14.70 3.43
CA ARG A 474 27.15 -13.73 4.41
C ARG A 474 28.21 -13.28 5.41
N GLN A 475 29.10 -14.17 5.84
CA GLN A 475 30.15 -13.83 6.81
C GLN A 475 31.21 -12.91 6.19
N SER A 476 31.59 -13.12 4.94
CA SER A 476 32.48 -12.21 4.21
C SER A 476 31.83 -10.85 3.99
N GLU A 477 30.55 -10.84 3.60
CA GLU A 477 29.78 -9.62 3.36
C GLU A 477 29.65 -8.76 4.61
N LEU A 478 29.33 -9.36 5.76
CA LEU A 478 29.28 -8.65 7.04
C LEU A 478 30.62 -8.02 7.37
N ARG A 479 31.73 -8.76 7.25
CA ARG A 479 33.07 -8.22 7.52
C ARG A 479 33.43 -7.05 6.59
N GLN A 480 33.10 -7.14 5.31
CA GLN A 480 33.36 -6.05 4.36
C GLN A 480 32.50 -4.82 4.65
N ALA A 481 31.22 -5.03 4.99
CA ALA A 481 30.32 -3.97 5.39
C ALA A 481 30.80 -3.26 6.65
N GLU A 482 31.23 -3.99 7.69
CA GLU A 482 31.78 -3.40 8.91
C GLU A 482 33.03 -2.55 8.63
N LEU A 483 33.97 -3.06 7.82
CA LEU A 483 35.19 -2.31 7.45
C LEU A 483 34.85 -1.02 6.68
N TRP A 484 33.89 -1.10 5.76
CA TRP A 484 33.40 0.05 5.03
C TRP A 484 32.70 1.04 5.96
N MET A 485 31.78 0.59 6.82
CA MET A 485 31.08 1.44 7.79
C MET A 485 32.06 2.20 8.69
N ARG A 486 33.12 1.53 9.18
CA ARG A 486 34.17 2.19 9.98
C ARG A 486 34.88 3.29 9.23
N THR A 487 35.15 3.07 7.95
CA THR A 487 35.86 4.03 7.10
C THR A 487 34.94 5.20 6.70
N THR A 488 33.75 4.89 6.21
CA THR A 488 32.77 5.86 5.68
C THR A 488 32.27 6.81 6.77
N PHE A 489 32.00 6.30 7.96
CA PHE A 489 31.46 7.08 9.08
C PHE A 489 32.50 7.40 10.17
N ASN A 490 33.78 7.08 9.92
CA ASN A 490 34.89 7.36 10.82
C ASN A 490 34.71 6.78 12.24
N TYR A 491 34.24 5.54 12.34
CA TYR A 491 34.12 4.83 13.63
C TYR A 491 35.49 4.30 14.12
N PRO A 492 35.78 4.36 15.43
CA PRO A 492 36.94 3.71 16.03
C PRO A 492 37.02 2.19 15.73
N SER A 493 38.21 1.60 15.83
CA SER A 493 38.41 0.18 15.53
C SER A 493 37.75 -0.76 16.57
N GLU A 494 37.52 -0.25 17.78
CA GLU A 494 36.85 -0.94 18.88
C GLU A 494 35.33 -0.80 18.88
N THR A 495 34.73 -0.03 17.95
CA THR A 495 33.27 0.10 17.86
C THR A 495 32.64 -1.29 17.69
N ASP A 496 31.61 -1.54 18.49
CA ASP A 496 30.84 -2.79 18.47
C ASP A 496 29.85 -2.79 17.29
N PHE A 497 30.00 -3.72 16.37
CA PHE A 497 29.08 -3.93 15.24
C PHE A 497 28.18 -5.15 15.43
N SER A 498 28.21 -5.78 16.61
CA SER A 498 27.37 -6.95 16.90
C SER A 498 25.89 -6.62 16.69
N VAL A 499 25.18 -7.65 16.21
CA VAL A 499 23.75 -7.62 15.94
C VAL A 499 23.09 -8.66 16.85
N PRO A 500 22.06 -8.30 17.65
CA PRO A 500 21.44 -6.98 17.74
C PRO A 500 22.27 -5.93 18.52
N GLY A 501 23.30 -6.37 19.27
CA GLY A 501 24.14 -5.46 20.05
C GLY A 501 23.32 -4.60 21.04
N PRO A 502 23.59 -3.29 21.15
CA PRO A 502 22.80 -2.36 21.97
C PRO A 502 21.30 -2.30 21.66
N LEU A 503 20.85 -2.72 20.47
CA LEU A 503 19.42 -2.75 20.15
C LEU A 503 18.63 -3.64 21.11
N ALA A 504 19.25 -4.70 21.65
CA ALA A 504 18.61 -5.62 22.59
C ALA A 504 18.10 -4.95 23.87
N GLY A 505 18.59 -3.75 24.20
CA GLY A 505 18.13 -2.96 25.34
C GLY A 505 17.06 -1.91 25.01
N ASP A 506 16.72 -1.70 23.74
CA ASP A 506 15.68 -0.73 23.36
C ASP A 506 14.28 -1.33 23.64
N PRO A 507 13.39 -0.62 24.37
CA PRO A 507 12.05 -1.12 24.66
C PRO A 507 11.24 -1.48 23.40
N ARG A 508 11.43 -0.78 22.28
CA ARG A 508 10.74 -1.04 21.01
C ARG A 508 11.23 -2.33 20.37
N TYR A 509 12.55 -2.58 20.42
CA TYR A 509 13.11 -3.86 19.99
C TYR A 509 12.53 -5.03 20.80
N ILE A 510 12.49 -4.87 22.13
CA ILE A 510 11.96 -5.91 23.03
C ILE A 510 10.48 -6.20 22.73
N ARG A 511 9.65 -5.17 22.56
CA ARG A 511 8.24 -5.34 22.18
C ARG A 511 8.07 -5.91 20.78
N GLY A 512 8.83 -5.41 19.81
CA GLY A 512 8.78 -5.87 18.42
C GLY A 512 9.11 -7.36 18.29
N ILE A 513 10.11 -7.84 19.04
CA ILE A 513 10.43 -9.27 19.07
C ILE A 513 9.33 -10.10 19.74
N GLU A 514 8.77 -9.61 20.83
CA GLU A 514 7.68 -10.31 21.49
C GLU A 514 6.44 -10.41 20.57
N PHE A 515 6.04 -9.31 19.93
CA PHE A 515 4.95 -9.32 18.95
C PHE A 515 5.23 -10.28 17.78
N TRP A 516 6.47 -10.32 17.29
CA TRP A 516 6.89 -11.25 16.23
C TRP A 516 6.73 -12.71 16.66
N HIS A 517 7.18 -13.08 17.86
CA HIS A 517 7.03 -14.44 18.39
C HIS A 517 5.56 -14.84 18.54
N LEU A 518 4.70 -13.91 18.96
CA LEU A 518 3.26 -14.12 19.08
C LEU A 518 2.52 -14.10 17.73
N GLY A 519 3.22 -13.88 16.61
CA GLY A 519 2.65 -13.83 15.26
C GLY A 519 1.85 -12.56 14.98
N MET A 520 2.00 -11.51 15.78
CA MET A 520 1.36 -10.20 15.58
C MET A 520 2.27 -9.32 14.71
N VAL A 521 2.38 -9.67 13.43
CA VAL A 521 3.35 -9.06 12.51
C VAL A 521 3.15 -7.54 12.41
N ASP A 522 1.94 -7.05 12.18
CA ASP A 522 1.66 -5.60 12.06
C ASP A 522 2.15 -4.78 13.27
N LEU A 523 1.99 -5.32 14.48
CA LEU A 523 2.44 -4.67 15.72
C LEU A 523 3.96 -4.75 15.87
N ALA A 524 4.57 -5.87 15.48
CA ALA A 524 6.03 -5.99 15.43
C ALA A 524 6.63 -4.97 14.45
N GLU A 525 6.06 -4.87 13.26
CA GLU A 525 6.48 -3.91 12.24
C GLU A 525 6.34 -2.47 12.71
N ALA A 526 5.25 -2.13 13.40
CA ALA A 526 5.06 -0.79 13.97
C ALA A 526 6.20 -0.43 14.93
N GLU A 527 6.57 -1.33 15.84
CA GLU A 527 7.67 -1.12 16.80
C GLU A 527 9.03 -0.98 16.10
N PHE A 528 9.32 -1.83 15.11
CA PHE A 528 10.57 -1.74 14.36
C PHE A 528 10.63 -0.50 13.46
N ASN A 529 9.50 -0.05 12.91
CA ASN A 529 9.42 1.19 12.15
C ASN A 529 9.67 2.41 13.02
N ASP A 530 9.08 2.49 14.22
CA ASP A 530 9.38 3.60 15.15
C ASP A 530 10.85 3.59 15.60
N LEU A 531 11.42 2.41 15.83
CA LEU A 531 12.85 2.28 16.12
C LEU A 531 13.71 2.76 14.95
N ARG A 532 13.35 2.41 13.71
CA ARG A 532 14.03 2.86 12.49
C ARG A 532 13.93 4.37 12.29
N ASP A 533 12.74 4.94 12.42
CA ASP A 533 12.45 6.36 12.23
C ASP A 533 13.14 7.22 13.31
N GLY A 534 13.16 6.73 14.56
CA GLY A 534 13.93 7.33 15.65
C GLY A 534 15.44 7.27 15.46
N SER A 535 15.93 6.47 14.51
CA SER A 535 17.36 6.24 14.22
C SER A 535 17.79 6.82 12.86
N THR A 536 16.99 7.70 12.26
CA THR A 536 17.21 8.32 10.92
C THR A 536 18.58 8.92 10.69
N ASN A 537 19.25 9.38 11.75
CA ASN A 537 20.59 9.99 11.69
C ASN A 537 21.70 9.13 12.32
N ASP A 538 21.43 7.86 12.63
CA ASP A 538 22.39 6.93 13.22
C ASP A 538 22.69 5.78 12.24
N PRO A 539 23.82 5.84 11.50
CA PRO A 539 24.14 4.82 10.51
C PRO A 539 24.48 3.46 11.14
N LEU A 540 25.03 3.42 12.36
CA LEU A 540 25.34 2.15 13.03
C LEU A 540 24.07 1.43 13.49
N THR A 541 23.12 2.16 14.07
CA THR A 541 21.83 1.59 14.45
C THR A 541 21.03 1.15 13.23
N SER A 542 21.04 1.96 12.16
CA SER A 542 20.41 1.60 10.87
C SER A 542 21.04 0.34 10.25
N TYR A 543 22.36 0.19 10.32
CA TYR A 543 23.06 -1.02 9.88
C TYR A 543 22.63 -2.25 10.69
N ARG A 544 22.59 -2.15 12.03
CA ARG A 544 22.16 -3.25 12.88
C ARG A 544 20.73 -3.67 12.58
N LEU A 545 19.81 -2.71 12.40
CA LEU A 545 18.43 -2.98 12.01
C LEU A 545 18.35 -3.66 10.64
N ALA A 546 19.09 -3.18 9.64
CA ALA A 546 19.11 -3.77 8.31
C ALA A 546 19.53 -5.26 8.36
N VAL A 547 20.61 -5.58 9.07
CA VAL A 547 21.08 -6.96 9.21
C VAL A 547 20.07 -7.79 10.00
N PHE A 548 19.68 -7.31 11.19
CA PHE A 548 18.78 -8.02 12.09
C PHE A 548 17.45 -8.37 11.44
N LEU A 549 16.78 -7.38 10.84
CA LEU A 549 15.46 -7.53 10.24
C LEU A 549 15.53 -8.41 8.97
N SER A 550 16.64 -8.36 8.23
CA SER A 550 16.84 -9.27 7.09
C SER A 550 16.98 -10.73 7.52
N ASP A 551 17.60 -10.99 8.68
CA ASP A 551 17.73 -12.33 9.23
C ASP A 551 16.42 -12.81 9.88
N LEU A 552 15.62 -11.88 10.43
CA LEU A 552 14.32 -12.16 11.05
C LEU A 552 13.22 -12.49 10.02
N GLY A 553 13.33 -11.96 8.80
CA GLY A 553 12.30 -12.09 7.74
C GLY A 553 11.42 -10.86 7.55
N LEU A 554 11.72 -9.75 8.25
CA LEU A 554 11.06 -8.44 8.06
C LEU A 554 11.77 -7.64 6.97
N TYR A 555 11.67 -8.16 5.75
CA TYR A 555 12.48 -7.73 4.61
C TYR A 555 12.24 -6.28 4.22
N ARG A 556 10.99 -5.79 4.21
CA ARG A 556 10.67 -4.40 3.87
C ARG A 556 11.41 -3.41 4.76
N GLN A 557 11.34 -3.60 6.07
CA GLN A 557 11.98 -2.75 7.06
C GLN A 557 13.50 -2.89 6.97
N ALA A 558 14.03 -4.09 6.70
CA ALA A 558 15.44 -4.31 6.44
C ALA A 558 15.95 -3.55 5.21
N ILE A 559 15.20 -3.57 4.10
CA ILE A 559 15.48 -2.84 2.86
C ILE A 559 15.54 -1.33 3.13
N LEU A 560 14.56 -0.79 3.88
CA LEU A 560 14.49 0.61 4.25
C LEU A 560 15.66 1.02 5.16
N SER A 561 15.99 0.20 6.16
CA SER A 561 17.16 0.43 7.02
C SER A 561 18.49 0.37 6.26
N ALA A 562 18.63 -0.55 5.30
CA ALA A 562 19.80 -0.61 4.44
C ALA A 562 19.90 0.65 3.56
N ARG A 563 18.78 1.12 2.99
CA ARG A 563 18.74 2.37 2.21
C ARG A 563 19.16 3.57 3.07
N GLN A 564 18.67 3.66 4.30
CA GLN A 564 19.00 4.74 5.24
C GLN A 564 20.52 4.83 5.53
N VAL A 565 21.21 3.69 5.66
CA VAL A 565 22.68 3.68 5.78
C VAL A 565 23.35 4.30 4.54
N LEU A 566 22.87 3.96 3.35
CA LEU A 566 23.43 4.42 2.09
C LEU A 566 23.14 5.91 1.84
N ASP A 567 21.95 6.38 2.24
CA ASP A 567 21.59 7.81 2.24
C ASP A 567 22.52 8.63 3.13
N LEU A 568 22.78 8.14 4.36
CA LEU A 568 23.71 8.78 5.29
C LEU A 568 25.15 8.79 4.78
N ALA A 569 25.52 7.82 3.92
CA ALA A 569 26.80 7.80 3.23
C ALA A 569 26.86 8.76 2.02
N GLY A 570 25.75 9.44 1.69
CA GLY A 570 25.66 10.39 0.57
C GLY A 570 25.58 9.72 -0.80
N LEU A 571 25.09 8.46 -0.86
CA LEU A 571 25.00 7.71 -2.11
C LEU A 571 23.63 7.89 -2.77
N ASP A 572 23.63 8.33 -4.03
CA ASP A 572 22.47 8.27 -4.90
C ASP A 572 22.18 6.82 -5.35
N ASP A 573 21.09 6.59 -6.09
CA ASP A 573 20.66 5.25 -6.47
C ASP A 573 21.74 4.45 -7.20
N ALA A 574 22.44 5.07 -8.15
CA ALA A 574 23.56 4.46 -8.84
C ALA A 574 24.75 4.20 -7.90
N GLY A 575 25.10 5.19 -7.07
CA GLY A 575 26.19 5.12 -6.11
C GLY A 575 26.00 4.01 -5.08
N THR A 576 24.74 3.68 -4.73
CA THR A 576 24.47 2.60 -3.77
C THR A 576 24.97 1.22 -4.22
N LEU A 577 25.07 0.98 -5.54
CA LEU A 577 25.60 -0.28 -6.07
C LEU A 577 27.11 -0.42 -5.89
N THR A 578 27.81 0.66 -5.51
CA THR A 578 29.25 0.65 -5.21
C THR A 578 29.58 0.36 -3.75
N ALA A 579 28.56 0.37 -2.88
CA ALA A 579 28.70 -0.01 -1.47
C ALA A 579 28.95 -1.53 -1.34
N PRO A 580 29.38 -2.02 -0.16
CA PRO A 580 29.53 -3.45 0.09
C PRO A 580 28.27 -4.22 -0.29
N VAL A 581 28.45 -5.34 -1.00
CA VAL A 581 27.35 -6.11 -1.62
C VAL A 581 26.28 -6.56 -0.62
N LEU A 582 26.60 -6.66 0.67
CA LEU A 582 25.64 -6.87 1.76
C LEU A 582 24.39 -5.98 1.61
N PHE A 583 24.58 -4.68 1.38
CA PHE A 583 23.47 -3.75 1.27
C PHE A 583 22.62 -4.00 0.02
N SER A 584 23.26 -4.40 -1.08
CA SER A 584 22.56 -4.80 -2.31
C SER A 584 21.82 -6.13 -2.14
N HIS A 585 22.39 -7.13 -1.46
CA HIS A 585 21.70 -8.38 -1.16
C HIS A 585 20.56 -8.24 -0.15
N ILE A 586 20.61 -7.25 0.75
CA ILE A 586 19.45 -6.90 1.59
C ILE A 586 18.41 -6.13 0.76
N ARG A 587 18.84 -5.16 -0.04
CA ARG A 587 17.90 -4.35 -0.83
C ARG A 587 17.23 -5.15 -1.94
N PHE A 588 17.93 -6.07 -2.59
CA PHE A 588 17.50 -6.84 -3.75
C PHE A 588 17.74 -8.33 -3.49
N GLY A 589 17.19 -8.85 -2.38
CA GLY A 589 17.41 -10.23 -1.96
C GLY A 589 16.59 -11.25 -2.75
N ALA A 590 17.18 -12.42 -2.99
CA ALA A 590 16.51 -13.61 -3.51
C ALA A 590 15.67 -14.30 -2.40
N TYR A 591 14.73 -13.56 -1.80
CA TYR A 591 13.90 -14.01 -0.68
C TYR A 591 12.87 -15.06 -1.09
N PHE A 592 12.42 -15.89 -0.14
CA PHE A 592 11.51 -17.03 -0.39
C PHE A 592 11.94 -17.93 -1.57
N PRO A 593 13.23 -18.32 -1.69
CA PRO A 593 13.73 -18.99 -2.90
C PRO A 593 13.09 -20.36 -3.13
N ASP A 594 12.71 -21.05 -2.07
CA ASP A 594 12.02 -22.33 -2.07
C ASP A 594 10.55 -22.24 -2.54
N LEU A 595 9.96 -21.05 -2.52
CA LEU A 595 8.65 -20.77 -3.12
C LEU A 595 8.79 -20.17 -4.53
N VAL A 596 9.62 -19.13 -4.68
CA VAL A 596 9.74 -18.36 -5.93
C VAL A 596 10.35 -19.18 -7.05
N VAL A 597 11.44 -19.91 -6.80
CA VAL A 597 12.15 -20.65 -7.85
C VAL A 597 11.25 -21.72 -8.49
N PRO A 598 10.63 -22.66 -7.74
CA PRO A 598 9.76 -23.66 -8.35
C PRO A 598 8.54 -23.02 -9.01
N ALA A 599 7.85 -22.08 -8.35
CA ALA A 599 6.65 -21.48 -8.90
C ALA A 599 6.94 -20.68 -10.20
N ALA A 600 8.07 -19.98 -10.28
CA ALA A 600 8.50 -19.31 -11.50
C ALA A 600 8.77 -20.31 -12.63
N GLN A 601 9.51 -21.39 -12.34
CA GLN A 601 9.87 -22.42 -13.33
C GLN A 601 8.63 -23.13 -13.88
N ASP A 602 7.69 -23.51 -13.01
CA ASP A 602 6.46 -24.19 -13.39
C ASP A 602 5.57 -23.33 -14.31
N ASN A 603 5.68 -22.00 -14.18
CA ASN A 603 4.94 -21.03 -14.98
C ASN A 603 5.75 -20.45 -16.16
N GLY A 604 6.96 -20.96 -16.42
CA GLY A 604 7.80 -20.52 -17.54
C GLY A 604 8.39 -19.11 -17.37
N PHE A 605 8.55 -18.64 -16.14
CA PHE A 605 9.26 -17.42 -15.81
C PHE A 605 10.65 -17.69 -15.27
N HIS A 606 11.51 -16.69 -15.43
CA HIS A 606 12.80 -16.69 -14.77
C HIS A 606 12.67 -16.14 -13.33
N PRO A 607 13.28 -16.76 -12.30
CA PRO A 607 13.18 -16.28 -10.92
C PRO A 607 13.56 -14.81 -10.71
N LEU A 608 14.62 -14.32 -11.35
CA LEU A 608 15.00 -12.88 -11.30
C LEU A 608 13.86 -11.95 -11.74
N PHE A 609 13.07 -12.33 -12.75
CA PHE A 609 11.92 -11.53 -13.17
C PHE A 609 10.83 -11.51 -12.09
N VAL A 610 10.53 -12.67 -11.51
CA VAL A 610 9.51 -12.80 -10.46
C VAL A 610 9.93 -12.05 -9.19
N TRP A 611 11.19 -12.12 -8.77
CA TRP A 611 11.70 -11.32 -7.65
C TRP A 611 11.61 -9.82 -7.91
N SER A 612 11.77 -9.37 -9.15
CA SER A 612 11.53 -7.96 -9.51
C SER A 612 10.08 -7.56 -9.32
N VAL A 613 9.13 -8.43 -9.71
CA VAL A 613 7.69 -8.21 -9.50
C VAL A 613 7.36 -8.15 -8.02
N ILE A 614 7.71 -9.17 -7.24
CA ILE A 614 7.43 -9.22 -5.78
C ILE A 614 8.03 -7.99 -5.08
N ARG A 615 9.26 -7.62 -5.46
CA ARG A 615 9.90 -6.42 -4.93
C ARG A 615 9.09 -5.16 -5.20
N GLN A 616 8.62 -4.97 -6.43
CA GLN A 616 7.81 -3.81 -6.80
C GLN A 616 6.48 -3.78 -6.05
N GLU A 617 5.87 -4.95 -5.84
CA GLU A 617 4.55 -5.06 -5.21
C GLU A 617 4.56 -4.81 -3.70
N SER A 618 5.49 -5.42 -2.97
CA SER A 618 5.42 -5.48 -1.50
C SER A 618 6.69 -5.06 -0.78
N LEU A 619 7.83 -4.94 -1.49
CA LEU A 619 9.16 -4.97 -0.89
C LEU A 619 9.35 -6.23 -0.01
N PHE A 620 8.75 -7.35 -0.41
CA PHE A 620 8.80 -8.64 0.28
C PHE A 620 8.11 -8.67 1.65
N ASP A 621 7.15 -7.79 1.88
CA ASP A 621 6.29 -7.82 3.06
C ASP A 621 5.07 -8.75 2.79
N PRO A 622 4.97 -9.90 3.47
CA PRO A 622 3.84 -10.81 3.28
C PRO A 622 2.56 -10.35 3.99
N SER A 623 2.66 -9.42 4.95
CA SER A 623 1.53 -8.91 5.75
C SER A 623 0.86 -7.68 5.14
N ILE A 624 1.46 -7.07 4.12
CA ILE A 624 0.99 -5.79 3.60
C ILE A 624 -0.39 -5.86 2.92
N GLN A 625 -1.23 -4.89 3.28
CA GLN A 625 -2.48 -4.56 2.61
C GLN A 625 -2.39 -3.15 2.00
N SER A 626 -2.63 -3.00 0.70
CA SER A 626 -2.67 -1.68 0.08
C SER A 626 -3.97 -0.93 0.38
N SER A 627 -3.94 0.39 0.17
CA SER A 627 -5.14 1.24 0.21
C SER A 627 -6.23 0.82 -0.79
N ALA A 628 -5.84 0.18 -1.89
CA ALA A 628 -6.75 -0.39 -2.89
C ALA A 628 -7.32 -1.76 -2.48
N GLY A 629 -6.90 -2.31 -1.34
CA GLY A 629 -7.37 -3.60 -0.83
C GLY A 629 -6.68 -4.82 -1.44
N ALA A 630 -5.44 -4.68 -1.94
CA ALA A 630 -4.63 -5.79 -2.41
C ALA A 630 -3.75 -6.36 -1.27
N PHE A 631 -3.48 -7.67 -1.30
CA PHE A 631 -2.88 -8.40 -0.17
C PHE A 631 -1.56 -9.11 -0.53
N GLY A 632 -0.62 -9.09 0.42
CA GLY A 632 0.57 -9.94 0.47
C GLY A 632 1.66 -9.63 -0.57
N LEU A 633 2.57 -10.59 -0.76
CA LEU A 633 3.83 -10.44 -1.50
C LEU A 633 3.69 -9.95 -2.95
N MET A 634 2.64 -10.37 -3.64
CA MET A 634 2.33 -10.04 -5.03
C MET A 634 1.05 -9.20 -5.16
N GLN A 635 0.57 -8.61 -4.06
CA GLN A 635 -0.56 -7.66 -4.04
C GLN A 635 -1.78 -8.14 -4.84
N ILE A 636 -2.37 -9.25 -4.39
CA ILE A 636 -3.54 -9.84 -5.05
C ILE A 636 -4.81 -9.23 -4.47
N LEU A 637 -5.72 -8.78 -5.34
CA LEU A 637 -7.07 -8.36 -4.93
C LEU A 637 -7.91 -9.59 -4.53
N PRO A 638 -8.77 -9.51 -3.49
CA PRO A 638 -9.60 -10.64 -3.05
C PRO A 638 -10.41 -11.29 -4.18
N ALA A 639 -11.06 -10.48 -5.03
CA ALA A 639 -11.83 -10.99 -6.17
C ALA A 639 -10.95 -11.75 -7.19
N THR A 640 -9.73 -11.28 -7.44
CA THR A 640 -8.76 -11.97 -8.30
C THR A 640 -8.31 -13.29 -7.67
N GLY A 641 -8.06 -13.30 -6.35
CA GLY A 641 -7.74 -14.52 -5.60
C GLY A 641 -8.84 -15.57 -5.73
N GLU A 642 -10.10 -15.19 -5.51
CA GLU A 642 -11.26 -16.08 -5.68
C GLU A 642 -11.38 -16.64 -7.10
N GLU A 643 -11.13 -15.82 -8.12
CA GLU A 643 -11.14 -16.26 -9.52
C GLU A 643 -10.09 -17.34 -9.78
N ILE A 644 -8.84 -17.10 -9.35
CA ILE A 644 -7.73 -18.03 -9.56
C ILE A 644 -7.99 -19.35 -8.81
N VAL A 645 -8.36 -19.27 -7.53
CA VAL A 645 -8.65 -20.45 -6.70
C VAL A 645 -9.79 -21.27 -7.30
N SER A 646 -10.82 -20.62 -7.84
CA SER A 646 -11.92 -21.31 -8.53
C SER A 646 -11.46 -22.07 -9.77
N ARG A 647 -10.40 -21.59 -10.45
CA ARG A 647 -9.81 -22.26 -11.62
C ARG A 647 -8.87 -23.40 -11.23
N ILE A 648 -7.97 -23.19 -10.27
CA ILE A 648 -6.92 -24.16 -9.93
C ILE A 648 -7.33 -25.16 -8.83
N GLY A 649 -8.35 -24.84 -8.04
CA GLY A 649 -8.88 -25.69 -6.97
C GLY A 649 -8.00 -25.77 -5.72
N TRP A 650 -7.14 -24.78 -5.47
CA TRP A 650 -6.21 -24.74 -4.34
C TRP A 650 -6.00 -23.29 -3.85
N PRO A 651 -5.86 -23.06 -2.53
CA PRO A 651 -5.94 -24.04 -1.45
C PRO A 651 -7.38 -24.50 -1.18
N PRO A 652 -7.58 -25.69 -0.56
CA PRO A 652 -8.89 -26.11 -0.08
C PRO A 652 -9.38 -25.14 1.01
N ASP A 653 -10.70 -24.93 1.07
CA ASP A 653 -11.36 -24.06 2.06
C ASP A 653 -10.80 -22.62 2.09
N TYR A 654 -10.38 -22.12 0.92
CA TYR A 654 -9.80 -20.79 0.75
C TYR A 654 -10.64 -19.68 1.39
N THR A 655 -9.94 -18.79 2.07
CA THR A 655 -10.45 -17.54 2.62
C THR A 655 -9.56 -16.38 2.17
N GLN A 656 -10.07 -15.16 2.24
CA GLN A 656 -9.27 -13.97 1.93
C GLN A 656 -7.98 -13.89 2.78
N ALA A 657 -8.01 -14.37 4.03
CA ALA A 657 -6.85 -14.36 4.91
C ALA A 657 -5.68 -15.20 4.38
N ASP A 658 -5.94 -16.19 3.52
CA ASP A 658 -4.90 -16.99 2.89
C ASP A 658 -4.02 -16.17 1.95
N LEU A 659 -4.47 -15.02 1.46
CA LEU A 659 -3.64 -14.12 0.66
C LEU A 659 -2.46 -13.53 1.43
N LEU A 660 -2.45 -13.58 2.76
CA LEU A 660 -1.32 -13.16 3.59
C LEU A 660 -0.29 -14.29 3.80
N ARG A 661 -0.56 -15.51 3.31
CA ARG A 661 0.38 -16.62 3.37
C ARG A 661 1.32 -16.58 2.15
N PRO A 662 2.66 -16.56 2.33
CA PRO A 662 3.61 -16.50 1.21
C PRO A 662 3.42 -17.59 0.16
N ASP A 663 3.20 -18.85 0.57
CA ASP A 663 2.96 -19.99 -0.30
C ASP A 663 1.77 -19.78 -1.24
N VAL A 664 0.63 -19.36 -0.69
CA VAL A 664 -0.59 -19.08 -1.44
C VAL A 664 -0.40 -17.86 -2.33
N ASN A 665 0.09 -16.76 -1.78
CA ASN A 665 0.18 -15.50 -2.49
C ASN A 665 1.14 -15.58 -3.70
N ILE A 666 2.33 -16.15 -3.52
CA ILE A 666 3.30 -16.34 -4.61
C ILE A 666 2.71 -17.26 -5.69
N THR A 667 2.07 -18.36 -5.29
CA THR A 667 1.48 -19.32 -6.24
C THR A 667 0.40 -18.66 -7.09
N LEU A 668 -0.56 -17.98 -6.46
CA LEU A 668 -1.66 -17.32 -7.16
C LEU A 668 -1.17 -16.15 -8.02
N GLY A 669 -0.23 -15.35 -7.52
CA GLY A 669 0.28 -14.16 -8.23
C GLY A 669 1.05 -14.54 -9.49
N ILE A 670 1.93 -15.55 -9.42
CA ILE A 670 2.69 -16.02 -10.58
C ILE A 670 1.76 -16.67 -11.62
N ASP A 671 0.80 -17.47 -11.19
CA ASP A 671 -0.17 -18.10 -12.10
C ASP A 671 -1.08 -17.05 -12.78
N TYR A 672 -1.50 -16.00 -12.07
CA TYR A 672 -2.22 -14.88 -12.69
C TYR A 672 -1.36 -14.13 -13.71
N LEU A 673 -0.10 -13.83 -13.37
CA LEU A 673 0.84 -13.19 -14.29
C LEU A 673 1.11 -14.04 -15.55
N ALA A 674 1.23 -15.36 -15.38
CA ALA A 674 1.36 -16.32 -16.49
C ALA A 674 0.12 -16.29 -17.39
N THR A 675 -1.07 -16.28 -16.79
CA THR A 675 -2.34 -16.17 -17.51
C THR A 675 -2.40 -14.90 -18.35
N GLN A 676 -1.98 -13.75 -17.80
CA GLN A 676 -1.96 -12.50 -18.56
C GLN A 676 -0.94 -12.50 -19.68
N ARG A 677 0.26 -13.04 -19.45
CA ARG A 677 1.28 -13.23 -20.49
C ARG A 677 0.74 -14.06 -21.65
N ASP A 678 0.09 -15.19 -21.34
CA ASP A 678 -0.39 -16.12 -22.36
C ASP A 678 -1.56 -15.52 -23.17
N ASN A 679 -2.47 -14.81 -22.50
CA ASN A 679 -3.57 -14.07 -23.14
C ASN A 679 -3.09 -12.94 -24.06
N LEU A 680 -1.92 -12.35 -23.75
CA LEU A 680 -1.34 -11.22 -24.50
C LEU A 680 -0.18 -11.66 -25.41
N GLY A 681 -0.15 -12.94 -25.81
CA GLY A 681 0.74 -13.45 -26.85
C GLY A 681 2.22 -13.54 -26.46
N GLY A 682 2.52 -13.66 -25.16
CA GLY A 682 3.89 -13.79 -24.65
C GLY A 682 4.58 -12.47 -24.30
N ASP A 683 3.90 -11.33 -24.44
CA ASP A 683 4.47 -10.00 -24.19
C ASP A 683 4.50 -9.69 -22.67
N LEU A 684 5.71 -9.62 -22.11
CA LEU A 684 5.91 -9.36 -20.68
C LEU A 684 5.49 -7.95 -20.26
N TYR A 685 5.66 -6.94 -21.11
CA TYR A 685 5.23 -5.57 -20.78
C TYR A 685 3.71 -5.49 -20.75
N ALA A 686 3.04 -6.13 -21.72
CA ALA A 686 1.58 -6.20 -21.73
C ALA A 686 1.06 -7.02 -20.52
N ALA A 687 1.73 -8.12 -20.15
CA ALA A 687 1.38 -8.92 -18.98
C ALA A 687 1.46 -8.12 -17.67
N LEU A 688 2.56 -7.38 -17.46
CA LEU A 688 2.73 -6.50 -16.29
C LEU A 688 1.71 -5.36 -16.30
N ALA A 689 1.41 -4.79 -17.48
CA ALA A 689 0.38 -3.77 -17.62
C ALA A 689 -1.02 -4.32 -17.31
N ALA A 690 -1.30 -5.58 -17.63
CA ALA A 690 -2.54 -6.26 -17.28
C ALA A 690 -2.63 -6.57 -15.79
N TYR A 691 -1.50 -6.93 -15.19
CA TYR A 691 -1.39 -7.21 -13.75
C TYR A 691 -1.76 -5.98 -12.92
N ASN A 692 -1.16 -4.81 -13.22
CA ASN A 692 -1.41 -3.58 -12.46
C ASN A 692 -2.59 -2.74 -13.00
N GLY A 693 -2.74 -2.61 -14.32
CA GLY A 693 -3.71 -1.73 -14.97
C GLY A 693 -4.98 -2.42 -15.50
N GLY A 694 -5.10 -3.74 -15.33
CA GLY A 694 -6.23 -4.55 -15.78
C GLY A 694 -6.11 -5.07 -17.22
N PRO A 695 -6.56 -6.31 -17.52
CA PRO A 695 -6.35 -6.96 -18.82
C PRO A 695 -6.93 -6.22 -20.02
N GLY A 696 -8.12 -5.62 -19.87
CA GLY A 696 -8.78 -4.88 -20.95
C GLY A 696 -8.00 -3.63 -21.38
N ASN A 697 -7.47 -2.88 -20.40
CA ASN A 697 -6.62 -1.72 -20.67
C ASN A 697 -5.31 -2.13 -21.33
N ALA A 698 -4.66 -3.17 -20.79
CA ALA A 698 -3.41 -3.68 -21.31
C ALA A 698 -3.52 -4.15 -22.77
N ALA A 699 -4.59 -4.89 -23.12
CA ALA A 699 -4.84 -5.30 -24.50
C ALA A 699 -5.01 -4.09 -25.44
N ALA A 700 -5.73 -3.05 -24.99
CA ALA A 700 -5.90 -1.82 -25.77
C ALA A 700 -4.55 -1.09 -25.96
N TRP A 701 -3.72 -0.98 -24.91
CA TRP A 701 -2.40 -0.36 -25.01
C TRP A 701 -1.44 -1.16 -25.88
N GLN A 702 -1.41 -2.49 -25.74
CA GLN A 702 -0.60 -3.38 -26.57
C GLN A 702 -0.95 -3.23 -28.05
N SER A 703 -2.24 -3.16 -28.38
CA SER A 703 -2.68 -2.94 -29.77
C SER A 703 -2.19 -1.61 -30.34
N LEU A 704 -2.14 -0.55 -29.53
CA LEU A 704 -1.64 0.77 -29.96
C LEU A 704 -0.12 0.82 -30.06
N ALA A 705 0.59 -0.02 -29.29
CA ALA A 705 2.06 -0.09 -29.26
C ALA A 705 2.66 -0.87 -30.44
N ASN A 706 1.86 -1.72 -31.10
CA ASN A 706 2.25 -2.48 -32.29
C ASN A 706 3.56 -3.27 -32.11
N GLY A 707 3.72 -3.91 -30.95
CA GLY A 707 4.88 -4.75 -30.61
C GLY A 707 6.13 -4.00 -30.15
N ASP A 708 6.07 -2.67 -30.00
CA ASP A 708 7.15 -1.88 -29.42
C ASP A 708 6.96 -1.75 -27.88
N PRO A 709 7.79 -2.42 -27.06
CA PRO A 709 7.62 -2.41 -25.60
C PRO A 709 7.83 -1.04 -24.98
N ASP A 710 8.73 -0.20 -25.53
CA ASP A 710 8.93 1.14 -25.00
C ASP A 710 7.76 2.05 -25.37
N LEU A 711 7.17 1.85 -26.55
CA LEU A 711 5.98 2.59 -26.95
C LEU A 711 4.78 2.19 -26.07
N LEU A 712 4.67 0.92 -25.67
CA LEU A 712 3.67 0.46 -24.72
C LEU A 712 3.74 1.25 -23.42
N VAL A 713 4.93 1.44 -22.86
CA VAL A 713 5.15 2.26 -21.64
C VAL A 713 4.60 3.68 -21.83
N GLU A 714 4.80 4.31 -22.99
CA GLU A 714 4.30 5.67 -23.22
C GLU A 714 2.80 5.78 -23.52
N ILE A 715 2.21 4.71 -24.06
CA ILE A 715 0.79 4.62 -24.35
C ILE A 715 -0.03 4.32 -23.09
N VAL A 716 0.57 3.63 -22.10
CA VAL A 716 -0.07 3.37 -20.81
C VAL A 716 -0.57 4.71 -20.23
N ARG A 717 -1.88 4.77 -19.99
CA ARG A 717 -2.56 6.01 -19.60
C ARG A 717 -2.59 6.24 -18.09
N PHE A 718 -2.42 5.18 -17.31
CA PHE A 718 -2.30 5.24 -15.85
C PHE A 718 -0.84 5.51 -15.48
N ASP A 719 -0.61 6.58 -14.71
CA ASP A 719 0.76 6.92 -14.33
C ASP A 719 1.38 5.82 -13.46
N GLU A 720 0.61 5.30 -12.52
CA GLU A 720 0.99 4.15 -11.67
C GLU A 720 1.46 2.97 -12.51
N THR A 721 0.66 2.50 -13.48
CA THR A 721 1.04 1.37 -14.33
C THR A 721 2.28 1.68 -15.17
N ARG A 722 2.47 2.92 -15.62
CA ARG A 722 3.69 3.30 -16.35
C ARG A 722 4.92 3.21 -15.46
N GLN A 723 4.84 3.74 -14.23
CA GLN A 723 5.95 3.66 -13.29
C GLN A 723 6.20 2.22 -12.83
N TYR A 724 5.15 1.42 -12.69
CA TYR A 724 5.25 -0.01 -12.38
C TYR A 724 6.06 -0.78 -13.44
N LEU A 725 5.77 -0.57 -14.73
CA LEU A 725 6.53 -1.18 -15.83
C LEU A 725 7.99 -0.76 -15.81
N LYS A 726 8.25 0.53 -15.61
CA LYS A 726 9.60 1.07 -15.54
C LYS A 726 10.37 0.49 -14.35
N GLY A 727 9.78 0.57 -13.16
CA GLY A 727 10.35 0.09 -11.91
C GLY A 727 10.69 -1.39 -11.94
N ILE A 728 9.82 -2.25 -12.47
CA ILE A 728 10.13 -3.69 -12.57
C ILE A 728 11.30 -3.95 -13.51
N TYR A 729 11.37 -3.23 -14.63
CA TYR A 729 12.50 -3.36 -15.54
C TYR A 729 13.81 -2.85 -14.90
N GLU A 730 13.78 -1.70 -14.23
CA GLU A 730 14.93 -1.15 -13.48
C GLU A 730 15.38 -2.11 -12.37
N VAL A 731 14.46 -2.67 -11.60
CA VAL A 731 14.75 -3.66 -10.57
C VAL A 731 15.33 -4.94 -11.20
N PHE A 732 14.80 -5.39 -12.34
CA PHE A 732 15.31 -6.56 -13.05
C PHE A 732 16.74 -6.36 -13.55
N THR A 733 17.11 -5.17 -14.04
CA THR A 733 18.50 -4.92 -14.46
C THR A 733 19.45 -4.97 -13.26
N ILE A 734 19.02 -4.48 -12.09
CA ILE A 734 19.79 -4.58 -10.85
C ILE A 734 19.95 -6.05 -10.43
N TYR A 735 18.87 -6.84 -10.41
CA TYR A 735 18.95 -8.28 -10.14
C TYR A 735 19.88 -9.01 -11.12
N SER A 736 19.78 -8.68 -12.41
CA SER A 736 20.63 -9.27 -13.46
C SER A 736 22.10 -8.92 -13.28
N HIS A 737 22.40 -7.69 -12.85
CA HIS A 737 23.77 -7.27 -12.54
C HIS A 737 24.31 -7.94 -11.27
N LEU A 738 23.48 -8.05 -10.23
CA LEU A 738 23.87 -8.55 -8.91
C LEU A 738 24.11 -10.06 -8.91
N TYR A 739 23.22 -10.81 -9.56
CA TYR A 739 23.24 -12.28 -9.57
C TYR A 739 23.74 -12.88 -10.88
N GLY A 740 23.92 -12.08 -11.92
CA GLY A 740 24.52 -12.51 -13.18
C GLY A 740 26.02 -12.72 -13.06
N ARG A 741 26.54 -13.75 -13.74
CA ARG A 741 27.97 -14.00 -13.90
C ARG A 741 28.35 -13.91 -15.37
N ALA A 742 29.41 -13.16 -15.67
CA ALA A 742 30.06 -13.28 -16.97
C ALA A 742 30.91 -14.56 -16.98
N PRO A 743 30.87 -15.36 -18.06
CA PRO A 743 31.65 -16.60 -18.17
C PRO A 743 33.17 -16.40 -18.12
#